data_AF-A0A7S4UUL2-F1
#
_entry.id   AF-A0A7S4UUL2-F1
#
_cell.length_a   1.000
_cell.length_b   1.000
_cell.length_c   1.000
_cell.angle_alpha   90.00
_cell.angle_beta   90.00
_cell.angle_gamma   90.00
#
_symmetry.space_group_name_H-M   'P 1'
#
loop_
_entity.id
_entity.type
_entity.pdbx_description
1 polymer ?
#
loop_
_entity_poly.entity_id
_entity_poly.type
_entity_poly.pdbx_seq_one_letter_code
_entity_poly.pdbx_strand_id
1 'polypeptide(L)'
;LRRLKLRHWEHPAFAPRQCSAASPPPLMAPSRRWGRLREQASSTSPDGALLASGLPCPSPALAVQAVVQPRAAGLTRRQLDDFVREGFLVLRPRAPAGTHEAIVNDADAAYQAVGFDGTQNSSPIGNNILADVPRLQAVFGSPEVDAALRSLLGDGYIVHPHRRPHQNDPGSFAQTLHKDSHAGFEVHRSHMPWIVMAMYYPQEVTPEGAPTSLCPGTHFYSGEERFDARHMSREEAAATLQRWGSAEQPMTCEGGSVVLVHNDLWHRGTANRSDRRRWMFCFMFMRALSPLAPLQPALETAAQHISPCEVPGPRRLICSQVLHWLEGLPAPALEVDVQAEEAALLSAQDDQERLQAAYALACASNAASASVLLARLLREAAAEPLRRASKFGAAAACHRQLLSGATDMVHKLLEIVEDRTDPGAAACAARALYESGAWGAAPAALRARAVAVLVAAATETSHSSKASRPDTEDSSGPSGAPDRKPVGSGSSYGRVKAWKASQGYGFIQPAVGGDDVFVAGGAFGGGELVVGKHVWYDVRTDARTGKRCAWRVGGPAVSHAGGRRVACRNVRACAWEALAVVPQGAADPAAEVAAPALARELRLSPQGAQRLVGDTSRQEDGEALMAAALGSVRLVSRCGKAVCEVAWWQELRRSLVSLVQAAAAARQQGAARAPGKGGTPGADNGLRYALAYSIEALQRSGDECALMDALSALPDV
;
A
#
# COMPACT_ATOMS: atom_id res chain seq x y z
N LEU A 1 -49.11 -29.79 -2.11
CA LEU A 1 -50.56 -29.81 -2.44
C LEU A 1 -50.96 -28.48 -3.08
N ARG A 2 -51.94 -28.48 -3.98
CA ARG A 2 -52.42 -27.29 -4.70
C ARG A 2 -53.33 -26.41 -3.80
N ARG A 3 -53.50 -25.15 -4.24
CA ARG A 3 -54.68 -24.26 -4.12
C ARG A 3 -54.90 -23.37 -2.88
N LEU A 4 -55.11 -22.08 -3.21
CA LEU A 4 -55.99 -21.07 -2.56
C LEU A 4 -55.47 -20.47 -1.23
N LYS A 5 -55.73 -19.20 -0.89
CA LYS A 5 -56.68 -18.22 -1.47
C LYS A 5 -56.24 -16.76 -1.24
N LEU A 6 -56.49 -15.89 -2.21
CA LEU A 6 -56.50 -14.42 -2.05
C LEU A 6 -57.65 -13.97 -1.13
N ARG A 7 -57.47 -12.83 -0.45
CA ARG A 7 -58.54 -11.88 -0.12
C ARG A 7 -58.00 -10.43 -0.22
N HIS A 8 -58.70 -9.60 -1.01
CA HIS A 8 -58.72 -8.14 -0.85
C HIS A 8 -59.51 -7.80 0.45
N TRP A 9 -59.61 -6.59 0.99
CA TRP A 9 -59.53 -5.19 0.51
C TRP A 9 -59.24 -4.30 1.76
N GLU A 10 -59.24 -2.95 1.82
CA GLU A 10 -59.63 -1.83 0.94
C GLU A 10 -58.49 -0.75 0.85
N HIS A 11 -58.75 0.37 0.18
CA HIS A 11 -58.09 1.67 0.37
C HIS A 11 -59.10 2.65 1.02
N PRO A 12 -58.62 3.74 1.66
CA PRO A 12 -59.27 5.03 1.53
C PRO A 12 -58.39 6.00 0.72
N ALA A 13 -58.97 6.61 -0.30
CA ALA A 13 -58.35 7.70 -1.05
C ALA A 13 -58.73 9.06 -0.44
N PHE A 14 -57.81 10.02 -0.44
CA PHE A 14 -58.15 11.45 -0.38
C PHE A 14 -57.25 12.28 -1.31
N ALA A 15 -57.81 13.37 -1.82
CA ALA A 15 -57.42 14.05 -3.05
C ALA A 15 -56.17 14.97 -2.93
N PRO A 16 -55.50 15.32 -4.05
CA PRO A 16 -54.26 16.08 -4.03
C PRO A 16 -54.48 17.59 -3.84
N ARG A 17 -53.50 18.27 -3.20
CA ARG A 17 -53.35 19.73 -3.29
C ARG A 17 -52.17 20.08 -4.18
N GLN A 18 -52.41 20.93 -5.17
CA GLN A 18 -51.39 21.58 -5.99
C GLN A 18 -50.65 22.65 -5.18
N CYS A 19 -49.34 22.81 -5.40
CA CYS A 19 -48.66 24.09 -5.27
C CYS A 19 -47.39 24.14 -6.15
N SER A 20 -47.39 25.09 -7.09
CA SER A 20 -46.25 25.72 -7.78
C SER A 20 -44.92 24.94 -7.96
N ALA A 21 -44.61 24.63 -9.22
CA ALA A 21 -43.22 24.43 -9.65
C ALA A 21 -42.45 25.77 -9.62
N ALA A 22 -41.22 25.76 -9.14
CA ALA A 22 -40.26 26.86 -9.27
C ALA A 22 -39.10 26.41 -10.16
N SER A 23 -38.81 27.17 -11.22
CA SER A 23 -37.75 26.86 -12.19
C SER A 23 -36.35 27.10 -11.60
N PRO A 24 -35.33 26.31 -11.99
CA PRO A 24 -33.94 26.62 -11.66
C PRO A 24 -33.43 27.84 -12.48
N PRO A 25 -32.51 28.65 -11.93
CA PRO A 25 -31.90 29.77 -12.65
C PRO A 25 -30.92 29.28 -13.75
N PRO A 26 -30.72 30.06 -14.83
CA PRO A 26 -29.95 29.61 -15.98
C PRO A 26 -28.43 29.70 -15.80
N LEU A 27 -27.72 28.75 -16.43
CA LEU A 27 -26.26 28.75 -16.61
C LEU A 27 -25.81 29.92 -17.50
N MET A 28 -24.77 30.65 -17.09
CA MET A 28 -24.08 31.60 -17.99
C MET A 28 -22.84 30.97 -18.64
N ALA A 29 -22.81 31.03 -19.97
CA ALA A 29 -21.66 30.68 -20.81
C ALA A 29 -20.86 31.95 -21.19
N PRO A 30 -19.59 31.83 -21.62
CA PRO A 30 -18.62 32.95 -21.55
C PRO A 30 -18.67 33.91 -22.74
N SER A 31 -18.60 35.21 -22.45
CA SER A 31 -18.45 36.26 -23.46
C SER A 31 -16.98 36.53 -23.81
N ARG A 32 -16.63 36.31 -25.09
CA ARG A 32 -15.32 36.74 -25.64
C ARG A 32 -15.32 38.25 -25.86
N ARG A 33 -14.23 38.94 -25.45
CA ARG A 33 -13.66 40.06 -26.23
C ARG A 33 -12.22 40.36 -25.79
N TRP A 34 -11.27 40.04 -26.66
CA TRP A 34 -9.90 40.53 -26.57
C TRP A 34 -9.80 41.88 -27.30
N GLY A 35 -9.47 42.94 -26.58
CA GLY A 35 -9.13 44.26 -27.15
C GLY A 35 -7.65 44.54 -26.95
N ARG A 36 -6.91 44.71 -28.06
CA ARG A 36 -5.51 45.17 -28.01
C ARG A 36 -5.46 46.64 -27.65
N LEU A 37 -4.54 47.02 -26.76
CA LEU A 37 -3.84 48.31 -26.83
C LEU A 37 -2.40 48.10 -26.35
N ARG A 38 -1.44 48.56 -27.16
CA ARG A 38 -0.07 48.84 -26.73
C ARG A 38 -0.06 50.27 -26.19
N GLU A 39 0.76 50.60 -25.20
CA GLU A 39 1.96 51.42 -25.42
C GLU A 39 2.82 51.61 -24.15
N GLN A 40 4.14 51.63 -24.40
CA GLN A 40 5.22 52.32 -23.69
C GLN A 40 5.19 52.43 -22.16
N ALA A 41 6.10 51.66 -21.53
CA ALA A 41 6.67 52.02 -20.24
C ALA A 41 7.95 52.83 -20.45
N SER A 42 8.08 53.97 -19.76
CA SER A 42 9.36 54.65 -19.51
C SER A 42 9.51 54.91 -18.01
N SER A 43 10.74 54.85 -17.55
CA SER A 43 11.10 54.80 -16.12
C SER A 43 11.40 56.17 -15.54
N THR A 44 10.91 56.45 -14.32
CA THR A 44 11.69 57.11 -13.23
C THR A 44 10.94 57.04 -11.89
N SER A 45 11.71 57.05 -10.80
CA SER A 45 11.32 57.23 -9.39
C SER A 45 12.02 58.53 -8.87
N PRO A 46 11.83 59.06 -7.64
CA PRO A 46 11.04 58.58 -6.49
C PRO A 46 10.22 59.68 -5.73
N ASP A 47 9.75 59.31 -4.53
CA ASP A 47 9.35 60.13 -3.36
C ASP A 47 7.99 60.88 -3.32
N GLY A 48 7.36 60.90 -2.13
CA GLY A 48 6.42 61.97 -1.73
C GLY A 48 5.03 61.60 -1.18
N ALA A 49 4.97 61.12 0.07
CA ALA A 49 3.89 61.22 1.08
C ALA A 49 2.39 61.53 0.72
N LEU A 50 1.51 60.73 1.34
CA LEU A 50 0.18 61.07 1.91
C LEU A 50 -0.93 61.71 1.02
N LEU A 51 -2.05 60.98 0.89
CA LEU A 51 -3.38 61.47 1.34
C LEU A 51 -4.39 60.30 1.42
N ALA A 52 -5.33 60.39 2.36
CA ALA A 52 -6.28 59.32 2.66
C ALA A 52 -7.69 59.63 2.15
N SER A 53 -8.18 58.81 1.22
CA SER A 53 -9.60 58.57 0.93
C SER A 53 -9.71 57.25 0.14
N GLY A 54 -10.65 56.35 0.38
CA GLY A 54 -11.82 56.45 1.26
C GLY A 54 -13.02 55.66 0.74
N LEU A 55 -12.81 54.51 0.08
CA LEU A 55 -13.87 53.55 -0.28
C LEU A 55 -13.30 52.11 -0.23
N PRO A 56 -14.05 51.13 0.31
CA PRO A 56 -13.54 49.78 0.54
C PRO A 56 -13.57 48.91 -0.72
N CYS A 57 -12.48 48.17 -0.95
CA CYS A 57 -12.46 47.07 -1.91
C CYS A 57 -13.22 45.86 -1.33
N PRO A 58 -14.16 45.22 -2.07
CA PRO A 58 -14.90 44.08 -1.56
C PRO A 58 -14.01 42.83 -1.49
N SER A 59 -13.58 42.47 -0.27
CA SER A 59 -12.96 41.15 -0.02
C SER A 59 -13.99 40.03 -0.18
N PRO A 60 -13.73 38.98 -0.99
CA PRO A 60 -14.50 37.75 -0.92
C PRO A 60 -14.10 36.99 0.35
N ALA A 61 -14.80 37.27 1.45
CA ALA A 61 -14.60 36.59 2.72
C ALA A 61 -15.14 35.15 2.65
N LEU A 62 -14.27 34.21 2.24
CA LEU A 62 -14.36 32.79 2.60
C LEU A 62 -13.02 32.29 3.16
N ALA A 63 -12.37 33.14 3.97
CA ALA A 63 -11.43 32.66 4.95
C ALA A 63 -12.20 31.79 5.95
N VAL A 64 -12.15 30.48 5.75
CA VAL A 64 -12.48 29.52 6.81
C VAL A 64 -11.50 29.81 7.94
N GLN A 65 -11.96 30.55 8.95
CA GLN A 65 -11.26 30.61 10.22
C GLN A 65 -11.24 29.18 10.74
N ALA A 66 -10.09 28.52 10.56
CA ALA A 66 -9.81 27.26 11.20
C ALA A 66 -9.87 27.53 12.71
N VAL A 67 -11.02 27.25 13.31
CA VAL A 67 -11.15 27.16 14.77
C VAL A 67 -10.10 26.15 15.16
N VAL A 68 -9.02 26.62 15.79
CA VAL A 68 -7.96 25.76 16.31
C VAL A 68 -8.57 25.04 17.51
N GLN A 69 -9.28 23.96 17.20
CA GLN A 69 -9.74 22.99 18.18
C GLN A 69 -8.52 22.59 19.01
N PRO A 70 -8.61 22.56 20.35
CA PRO A 70 -7.50 22.09 21.17
C PRO A 70 -7.14 20.68 20.69
N ARG A 71 -5.86 20.50 20.33
CA ARG A 71 -5.34 19.25 19.77
C ARG A 71 -5.76 18.09 20.68
N ALA A 72 -6.45 17.09 20.14
CA ALA A 72 -6.74 15.88 20.89
C ALA A 72 -5.42 15.25 21.36
N ALA A 73 -5.43 14.67 22.56
CA ALA A 73 -4.28 13.92 23.03
C ALA A 73 -4.00 12.74 22.08
N GLY A 74 -2.72 12.49 21.81
CA GLY A 74 -2.29 11.30 21.07
C GLY A 74 -2.58 10.00 21.83
N LEU A 75 -2.14 8.88 21.27
CA LEU A 75 -2.28 7.59 21.96
C LEU A 75 -1.60 7.63 23.33
N THR A 76 -2.31 7.14 24.35
CA THR A 76 -1.69 6.83 25.65
C THR A 76 -0.64 5.73 25.49
N ARG A 77 0.34 5.65 26.38
CA ARG A 77 1.37 4.60 26.34
C ARG A 77 0.78 3.20 26.24
N ARG A 78 -0.25 2.91 27.05
CA ARG A 78 -0.99 1.64 26.99
C ARG A 78 -1.60 1.36 25.61
N GLN A 79 -2.22 2.35 24.96
CA GLN A 79 -2.76 2.16 23.61
C GLN A 79 -1.66 1.92 22.56
N LEU A 80 -0.50 2.56 22.73
CA LEU A 80 0.66 2.33 21.86
C LEU A 80 1.22 0.91 22.05
N ASP A 81 1.39 0.48 23.30
CA ASP A 81 1.85 -0.87 23.64
C ASP A 81 0.85 -1.94 23.16
N ASP A 82 -0.46 -1.71 23.34
CA ASP A 82 -1.53 -2.59 22.84
C ASP A 82 -1.52 -2.66 21.30
N PHE A 83 -1.30 -1.54 20.58
CA PHE A 83 -1.14 -1.55 19.12
C PHE A 83 0.10 -2.32 18.67
N VAL A 84 1.26 -2.13 19.33
CA VAL A 84 2.49 -2.83 18.97
C VAL A 84 2.41 -4.33 19.31
N ARG A 85 1.68 -4.71 20.36
CA ARG A 85 1.49 -6.12 20.74
C ARG A 85 0.48 -6.84 19.85
N GLU A 86 -0.69 -6.25 19.65
CA GLU A 86 -1.84 -6.89 19.00
C GLU A 86 -1.98 -6.51 17.52
N GLY A 87 -1.38 -5.41 17.08
CA GLY A 87 -1.45 -4.91 15.70
C GLY A 87 -2.74 -4.18 15.34
N PHE A 88 -3.59 -3.82 16.32
CA PHE A 88 -4.78 -3.00 16.08
C PHE A 88 -5.21 -2.18 17.30
N LEU A 89 -6.04 -1.17 17.05
CA LEU A 89 -6.68 -0.28 18.03
C LEU A 89 -8.10 0.04 17.58
N VAL A 90 -9.05 0.09 18.52
CA VAL A 90 -10.42 0.57 18.25
C VAL A 90 -10.57 1.99 18.82
N LEU A 91 -10.93 2.93 17.96
CA LEU A 91 -11.21 4.32 18.28
C LEU A 91 -12.71 4.61 18.11
N ARG A 92 -13.21 5.54 18.91
CA ARG A 92 -14.58 6.06 18.83
C ARG A 92 -14.55 7.58 18.64
N PRO A 93 -14.25 8.07 17.42
CA PRO A 93 -14.22 9.49 17.14
C PRO A 93 -15.60 10.11 17.35
N ARG A 94 -15.63 11.36 17.82
CA ARG A 94 -16.89 12.09 17.99
C ARG A 94 -17.40 12.57 16.63
N ALA A 95 -18.66 12.29 16.34
CA ALA A 95 -19.35 12.81 15.16
C ALA A 95 -20.69 13.46 15.57
N PRO A 96 -21.15 14.50 14.85
CA PRO A 96 -22.51 15.01 15.00
C PRO A 96 -23.56 13.92 14.75
N ALA A 97 -24.67 13.93 15.49
CA ALA A 97 -25.78 13.00 15.28
C ALA A 97 -26.28 13.04 13.82
N GLY A 98 -26.60 11.88 13.25
CA GLY A 98 -27.00 11.75 11.83
C GLY A 98 -25.83 11.63 10.84
N THR A 99 -24.57 11.83 11.27
CA THR A 99 -23.40 11.77 10.36
C THR A 99 -23.19 10.37 9.78
N HIS A 100 -23.33 9.34 10.60
CA HIS A 100 -23.06 7.96 10.19
C HIS A 100 -24.16 7.44 9.26
N GLU A 101 -25.42 7.79 9.55
CA GLU A 101 -26.60 7.53 8.74
C GLU A 101 -26.53 8.23 7.38
N ALA A 102 -26.10 9.49 7.35
CA ALA A 102 -25.87 10.22 6.11
C ALA A 102 -24.80 9.53 5.24
N ILE A 103 -23.69 9.09 5.83
CA ILE A 103 -22.65 8.35 5.11
C ILE A 103 -23.18 7.03 4.52
N VAL A 104 -24.04 6.31 5.24
CA VAL A 104 -24.69 5.08 4.72
C VAL A 104 -25.60 5.41 3.54
N ASN A 105 -26.43 6.44 3.65
CA ASN A 105 -27.34 6.85 2.58
C ASN A 105 -26.60 7.29 1.32
N ASP A 106 -25.55 8.13 1.47
CA ASP A 106 -24.69 8.59 0.38
C ASP A 106 -24.01 7.38 -0.32
N ALA A 107 -23.52 6.40 0.45
CA ALA A 107 -22.87 5.21 -0.08
C ALA A 107 -23.85 4.23 -0.75
N ASP A 108 -25.06 4.06 -0.22
CA ASP A 108 -26.10 3.24 -0.85
C ASP A 108 -26.59 3.87 -2.15
N ALA A 109 -26.72 5.20 -2.23
CA ALA A 109 -27.04 5.91 -3.47
C ALA A 109 -25.93 5.72 -4.53
N ALA A 110 -24.66 5.89 -4.15
CA ALA A 110 -23.51 5.67 -5.02
C ALA A 110 -23.44 4.21 -5.52
N TYR A 111 -23.71 3.24 -4.65
CA TYR A 111 -23.73 1.82 -5.00
C TYR A 111 -24.89 1.47 -5.94
N GLN A 112 -26.07 2.05 -5.74
CA GLN A 112 -27.21 1.90 -6.65
C GLN A 112 -26.92 2.49 -8.03
N ALA A 113 -26.22 3.63 -8.11
CA ALA A 113 -25.87 4.28 -9.36
C ALA A 113 -24.83 3.48 -10.18
N VAL A 114 -23.85 2.83 -9.53
CA VAL A 114 -22.85 1.99 -10.20
C VAL A 114 -23.39 0.59 -10.52
N GLY A 115 -24.28 0.06 -9.67
CA GLY A 115 -24.86 -1.28 -9.81
C GLY A 115 -23.94 -2.41 -9.29
N PHE A 116 -24.53 -3.59 -9.05
CA PHE A 116 -23.81 -4.76 -8.55
C PHE A 116 -22.91 -5.38 -9.64
N ASP A 117 -21.62 -5.53 -9.35
CA ASP A 117 -20.61 -6.08 -10.27
C ASP A 117 -20.39 -7.61 -10.14
N GLY A 118 -21.17 -8.27 -9.29
CA GLY A 118 -21.00 -9.69 -8.94
C GLY A 118 -20.18 -9.93 -7.69
N THR A 119 -19.54 -8.91 -7.10
CA THR A 119 -18.71 -9.05 -5.90
C THR A 119 -19.45 -8.60 -4.64
N GLN A 120 -19.49 -9.46 -3.62
CA GLN A 120 -20.34 -9.28 -2.42
C GLN A 120 -19.60 -8.71 -1.19
N ASN A 121 -18.28 -8.50 -1.32
CA ASN A 121 -17.36 -8.14 -0.22
C ASN A 121 -16.45 -6.94 -0.58
N SER A 122 -16.70 -6.25 -1.69
CA SER A 122 -15.95 -5.06 -2.14
C SER A 122 -16.80 -4.27 -3.12
N SER A 123 -16.82 -2.94 -3.02
CA SER A 123 -17.78 -2.14 -3.78
C SER A 123 -17.21 -1.70 -5.13
N PRO A 124 -18.03 -1.74 -6.21
CA PRO A 124 -17.64 -1.24 -7.52
C PRO A 124 -17.51 0.29 -7.59
N ILE A 125 -17.72 1.03 -6.50
CA ILE A 125 -17.33 2.45 -6.42
C ILE A 125 -15.78 2.56 -6.44
N GLY A 126 -15.08 1.66 -5.74
CA GLY A 126 -13.61 1.61 -5.69
C GLY A 126 -12.95 2.83 -5.02
N ASN A 127 -11.73 3.16 -5.46
CA ASN A 127 -10.86 4.16 -4.80
C ASN A 127 -11.38 5.61 -4.81
N ASN A 128 -12.35 5.94 -5.68
CA ASN A 128 -12.83 7.31 -5.84
C ASN A 128 -13.97 7.69 -4.87
N ILE A 129 -14.25 6.85 -3.87
CA ILE A 129 -15.37 6.98 -2.91
C ILE A 129 -15.52 8.37 -2.25
N LEU A 130 -14.46 9.18 -2.17
CA LEU A 130 -14.57 10.55 -1.62
C LEU A 130 -15.31 11.54 -2.53
N ALA A 131 -15.45 11.26 -3.84
CA ALA A 131 -16.28 12.06 -4.73
C ALA A 131 -17.77 11.83 -4.46
N ASP A 132 -18.16 10.59 -4.18
CA ASP A 132 -19.55 10.19 -3.93
C ASP A 132 -19.96 10.37 -2.45
N VAL A 133 -19.02 10.18 -1.52
CA VAL A 133 -19.25 10.22 -0.06
C VAL A 133 -18.20 11.12 0.63
N PRO A 134 -18.22 12.45 0.40
CA PRO A 134 -17.21 13.38 0.92
C PRO A 134 -17.18 13.45 2.45
N ARG A 135 -18.29 13.12 3.14
CA ARG A 135 -18.40 13.11 4.61
C ARG A 135 -17.41 12.17 5.30
N LEU A 136 -16.87 11.16 4.59
CA LEU A 136 -15.80 10.30 5.10
C LEU A 136 -14.55 11.10 5.51
N GLN A 137 -14.27 12.23 4.85
CA GLN A 137 -13.14 13.09 5.20
C GLN A 137 -13.24 13.63 6.64
N ALA A 138 -14.45 13.96 7.11
CA ALA A 138 -14.66 14.46 8.47
C ALA A 138 -14.43 13.38 9.54
N VAL A 139 -14.65 12.11 9.22
CA VAL A 139 -14.40 10.98 10.13
C VAL A 139 -12.89 10.71 10.24
N PHE A 140 -12.20 10.56 9.11
CA PHE A 140 -10.77 10.27 9.10
C PHE A 140 -9.90 11.49 9.46
N GLY A 141 -10.42 12.70 9.28
CA GLY A 141 -9.84 13.96 9.74
C GLY A 141 -10.35 14.43 11.12
N SER A 142 -11.07 13.57 11.86
CA SER A 142 -11.48 13.89 13.23
C SER A 142 -10.23 14.02 14.14
N PRO A 143 -10.24 14.91 15.15
CA PRO A 143 -9.08 15.12 16.02
C PRO A 143 -8.57 13.84 16.67
N GLU A 144 -9.46 12.93 17.07
CA GLU A 144 -9.12 11.65 17.70
C GLU A 144 -8.41 10.69 16.73
N VAL A 145 -8.83 10.64 15.46
CA VAL A 145 -8.20 9.78 14.44
C VAL A 145 -6.88 10.38 13.96
N ASP A 146 -6.82 11.70 13.70
CA ASP A 146 -5.60 12.41 13.33
C ASP A 146 -4.53 12.30 14.43
N ALA A 147 -4.88 12.51 15.70
CA ALA A 147 -3.94 12.37 16.82
C ALA A 147 -3.41 10.93 16.96
N ALA A 148 -4.27 9.92 16.79
CA ALA A 148 -3.85 8.52 16.81
C ALA A 148 -2.94 8.15 15.62
N LEU A 149 -3.27 8.61 14.42
CA LEU A 149 -2.44 8.40 13.23
C LEU A 149 -1.07 9.10 13.37
N ARG A 150 -1.00 10.31 13.93
CA ARG A 150 0.27 10.99 14.23
C ARG A 150 1.13 10.21 15.23
N SER A 151 0.54 9.62 16.28
CA SER A 151 1.28 8.77 17.21
C SER A 151 1.91 7.54 16.53
N LEU A 152 1.24 6.95 15.53
CA LEU A 152 1.71 5.74 14.85
C LEU A 152 2.60 5.99 13.62
N LEU A 153 2.33 7.06 12.87
CA LEU A 153 2.94 7.36 11.56
C LEU A 153 3.77 8.65 11.54
N GLY A 154 3.79 9.41 12.63
CA GLY A 154 4.44 10.73 12.72
C GLY A 154 3.58 11.87 12.16
N ASP A 155 4.01 13.10 12.45
CA ASP A 155 3.45 14.30 11.84
C ASP A 155 3.64 14.29 10.31
N GLY A 156 2.65 14.79 9.58
CA GLY A 156 2.70 14.83 8.11
C GLY A 156 2.63 13.45 7.45
N TYR A 157 1.93 12.48 8.05
CA TYR A 157 1.59 11.22 7.38
C TYR A 157 0.90 11.48 6.02
N ILE A 158 0.97 10.51 5.11
CA ILE A 158 0.39 10.56 3.76
C ILE A 158 -0.93 9.78 3.79
N VAL A 159 -2.01 10.37 3.30
CA VAL A 159 -3.24 9.62 3.02
C VAL A 159 -3.03 8.83 1.73
N HIS A 160 -2.95 7.50 1.82
CA HIS A 160 -2.69 6.67 0.66
C HIS A 160 -3.87 6.76 -0.34
N PRO A 161 -3.63 6.82 -1.67
CA PRO A 161 -4.71 7.00 -2.64
C PRO A 161 -5.67 5.80 -2.75
N HIS A 162 -5.21 4.61 -2.36
CA HIS A 162 -6.05 3.42 -2.27
C HIS A 162 -7.02 3.52 -1.09
N ARG A 163 -8.31 3.37 -1.40
CA ARG A 163 -9.43 3.43 -0.48
C ARG A 163 -10.43 2.37 -0.95
N ARG A 164 -10.99 1.56 -0.05
CA ARG A 164 -11.98 0.55 -0.45
C ARG A 164 -13.27 0.66 0.37
N PRO A 165 -14.39 1.04 -0.26
CA PRO A 165 -15.70 0.72 0.29
C PRO A 165 -15.94 -0.79 0.20
N HIS A 166 -16.38 -1.39 1.30
CA HIS A 166 -16.78 -2.78 1.44
C HIS A 166 -18.24 -2.84 1.89
N GLN A 167 -19.14 -3.10 0.95
CA GLN A 167 -20.48 -3.61 1.24
C GLN A 167 -20.37 -5.10 1.57
N ASN A 168 -21.15 -5.53 2.56
CA ASN A 168 -21.48 -6.92 2.81
C ASN A 168 -23.00 -7.03 2.85
N ASP A 169 -23.58 -7.52 1.75
CA ASP A 169 -25.03 -7.73 1.61
C ASP A 169 -25.50 -8.96 2.44
N PRO A 170 -26.78 -9.02 2.85
CA PRO A 170 -27.36 -10.20 3.49
C PRO A 170 -27.06 -11.49 2.72
N GLY A 171 -26.50 -12.49 3.41
CA GLY A 171 -26.07 -13.75 2.80
C GLY A 171 -24.67 -13.74 2.18
N SER A 172 -23.91 -12.64 2.23
CA SER A 172 -22.54 -12.58 1.69
C SER A 172 -21.61 -13.60 2.36
N PHE A 173 -20.81 -14.31 1.57
CA PHE A 173 -19.85 -15.31 2.07
C PHE A 173 -18.63 -14.69 2.76
N ALA A 174 -18.04 -15.42 3.71
CA ALA A 174 -16.78 -15.04 4.33
C ALA A 174 -15.62 -15.03 3.31
N GLN A 175 -14.66 -14.13 3.51
CA GLN A 175 -13.36 -14.19 2.82
C GLN A 175 -12.46 -15.28 3.45
N THR A 176 -11.36 -15.63 2.78
CA THR A 176 -10.23 -16.33 3.42
C THR A 176 -9.42 -15.34 4.28
N LEU A 177 -8.69 -15.85 5.28
CA LEU A 177 -7.73 -15.04 6.03
C LEU A 177 -6.63 -14.52 5.09
N HIS A 178 -6.25 -13.25 5.23
CA HIS A 178 -5.25 -12.61 4.38
C HIS A 178 -4.48 -11.49 5.09
N LYS A 179 -3.36 -11.08 4.50
CA LYS A 179 -2.72 -9.78 4.74
C LYS A 179 -3.07 -8.86 3.57
N ASP A 180 -3.35 -7.60 3.86
CA ASP A 180 -3.72 -6.67 2.81
C ASP A 180 -2.53 -6.33 1.89
N SER A 181 -2.85 -6.04 0.63
CA SER A 181 -1.89 -5.48 -0.32
C SER A 181 -2.58 -4.56 -1.33
N HIS A 182 -2.09 -3.33 -1.46
CA HIS A 182 -2.68 -2.35 -2.39
C HIS A 182 -2.53 -2.81 -3.85
N ALA A 183 -3.64 -2.69 -4.59
CA ALA A 183 -3.89 -3.38 -5.86
C ALA A 183 -2.67 -3.54 -6.77
N GLY A 184 -2.20 -4.79 -6.92
CA GLY A 184 -1.19 -5.16 -7.89
C GLY A 184 0.26 -5.08 -7.46
N PHE A 185 0.56 -4.69 -6.23
CA PHE A 185 1.93 -4.72 -5.71
C PHE A 185 1.93 -5.54 -4.42
N GLU A 186 2.86 -6.48 -4.29
CA GLU A 186 3.02 -7.20 -3.03
C GLU A 186 3.53 -6.21 -1.98
N VAL A 187 2.67 -5.82 -1.04
CA VAL A 187 2.98 -4.74 -0.11
C VAL A 187 4.18 -5.09 0.75
N HIS A 188 4.97 -4.07 0.99
CA HIS A 188 6.19 -4.10 1.76
C HIS A 188 5.89 -4.61 3.17
N ARG A 189 6.43 -5.78 3.52
CA ARG A 189 6.28 -6.31 4.88
C ARG A 189 7.33 -5.69 5.80
N SER A 190 6.85 -5.00 6.83
CA SER A 190 7.68 -4.34 7.85
C SER A 190 7.02 -4.50 9.20
N HIS A 191 7.81 -4.78 10.23
CA HIS A 191 7.33 -4.75 11.62
C HIS A 191 7.23 -3.32 12.16
N MET A 192 7.85 -2.36 11.47
CA MET A 192 7.69 -0.94 11.76
C MET A 192 6.43 -0.40 11.09
N PRO A 193 5.59 0.40 11.79
CA PRO A 193 4.38 0.98 11.23
C PRO A 193 4.72 2.06 10.19
N TRP A 194 5.02 1.61 8.98
CA TRP A 194 5.13 2.42 7.77
C TRP A 194 3.77 2.62 7.10
N ILE A 195 2.84 1.67 7.29
CA ILE A 195 1.48 1.69 6.75
C ILE A 195 0.50 1.25 7.85
N VAL A 196 -0.49 2.07 8.12
CA VAL A 196 -1.64 1.75 8.99
C VAL A 196 -2.91 1.83 8.14
N MET A 197 -3.72 0.80 8.20
CA MET A 197 -5.06 0.77 7.64
C MET A 197 -6.06 1.25 8.70
N ALA A 198 -7.07 2.00 8.30
CA ALA A 198 -8.22 2.35 9.13
C ALA A 198 -9.49 1.77 8.51
N MET A 199 -10.21 0.95 9.27
CA MET A 199 -11.53 0.42 8.92
C MET A 199 -12.60 1.19 9.68
N TYR A 200 -13.39 2.01 8.99
CA TYR A 200 -14.49 2.76 9.58
C TYR A 200 -15.82 2.05 9.38
N TYR A 201 -16.58 1.89 10.47
CA TYR A 201 -17.89 1.24 10.52
C TYR A 201 -18.96 2.28 10.87
N PRO A 202 -19.75 2.79 9.91
CA PRO A 202 -20.84 3.74 10.20
C PRO A 202 -22.04 3.09 10.89
N GLN A 203 -22.11 1.77 10.93
CA GLN A 203 -23.22 0.99 11.48
C GLN A 203 -22.70 0.15 12.65
N GLU A 204 -23.57 -0.18 13.60
CA GLU A 204 -23.28 -1.23 14.57
C GLU A 204 -22.96 -2.55 13.87
N VAL A 205 -21.96 -3.25 14.37
CA VAL A 205 -21.51 -4.54 13.87
C VAL A 205 -21.75 -5.60 14.94
N THR A 206 -22.80 -6.40 14.75
CA THR A 206 -23.15 -7.55 15.60
C THR A 206 -22.40 -8.83 15.17
N PRO A 207 -22.41 -9.93 15.95
CA PRO A 207 -21.79 -11.20 15.55
C PRO A 207 -22.37 -11.82 14.26
N GLU A 208 -23.61 -11.44 13.91
CA GLU A 208 -24.32 -11.86 12.69
C GLU A 208 -24.07 -10.90 11.53
N GLY A 209 -23.82 -9.61 11.80
CA GLY A 209 -23.69 -8.52 10.83
C GLY A 209 -22.35 -8.44 10.08
N ALA A 210 -21.76 -9.58 9.72
CA ALA A 210 -20.44 -9.68 9.07
C ALA A 210 -19.33 -8.86 9.75
N PRO A 211 -19.00 -9.13 11.02
CA PRO A 211 -17.83 -8.54 11.67
C PRO A 211 -16.54 -8.88 10.92
N THR A 212 -15.56 -7.99 10.96
CA THR A 212 -14.21 -8.34 10.51
C THR A 212 -13.56 -9.20 11.58
N SER A 213 -13.06 -10.37 11.18
CA SER A 213 -12.24 -11.23 12.03
C SER A 213 -10.80 -10.71 11.98
N LEU A 214 -10.24 -10.34 13.12
CA LEU A 214 -8.84 -9.93 13.28
C LEU A 214 -8.07 -11.07 13.98
N CYS A 215 -6.77 -11.22 13.70
CA CYS A 215 -5.92 -12.21 14.36
C CYS A 215 -4.80 -11.50 15.14
N PRO A 216 -4.98 -11.22 16.45
CA PRO A 216 -4.08 -10.38 17.23
C PRO A 216 -2.61 -10.84 17.20
N GLY A 217 -1.70 -9.89 17.00
CA GLY A 217 -0.25 -10.08 17.06
C GLY A 217 0.36 -10.92 15.93
N THR A 218 -0.41 -11.23 14.87
CA THR A 218 0.08 -11.94 13.66
C THR A 218 0.83 -11.06 12.67
N HIS A 219 0.88 -9.75 12.89
CA HIS A 219 1.51 -8.81 11.97
C HIS A 219 3.02 -9.02 11.82
N PHE A 220 3.67 -9.62 12.82
CA PHE A 220 5.08 -10.05 12.79
C PHE A 220 5.35 -11.32 11.99
N TYR A 221 4.32 -12.14 11.70
CA TYR A 221 4.51 -13.49 11.17
C TYR A 221 4.00 -13.62 9.74
N SER A 222 4.67 -14.42 8.93
CA SER A 222 4.40 -14.56 7.50
C SER A 222 4.17 -16.00 7.06
N GLY A 223 4.58 -16.99 7.85
CA GLY A 223 4.49 -18.40 7.50
C GLY A 223 5.66 -18.88 6.63
N GLU A 224 5.83 -20.19 6.54
CA GLU A 224 7.04 -20.80 5.98
C GLU A 224 7.16 -20.66 4.46
N GLU A 225 6.09 -20.96 3.70
CA GLU A 225 6.20 -20.92 2.24
C GLU A 225 5.56 -19.68 1.60
N ARG A 226 4.50 -19.13 2.21
CA ARG A 226 3.68 -18.08 1.60
C ARG A 226 3.19 -17.10 2.66
N PHE A 227 3.35 -15.81 2.38
CA PHE A 227 2.99 -14.65 3.21
C PHE A 227 1.56 -14.62 3.79
N ASP A 228 0.66 -15.47 3.31
CA ASP A 228 -0.76 -15.21 3.28
C ASP A 228 -1.60 -16.49 3.33
N ALA A 229 -2.57 -16.52 4.24
CA ALA A 229 -3.47 -17.64 4.45
C ALA A 229 -4.50 -17.86 3.32
N ARG A 230 -4.56 -17.01 2.29
CA ARG A 230 -5.37 -17.23 1.07
C ARG A 230 -5.09 -18.55 0.36
N HIS A 231 -3.94 -19.17 0.63
CA HIS A 231 -3.53 -20.45 0.06
C HIS A 231 -3.70 -21.64 1.00
N MET A 232 -4.12 -21.40 2.24
CA MET A 232 -4.29 -22.42 3.28
C MET A 232 -5.77 -22.84 3.34
N SER A 233 -6.01 -24.09 3.72
CA SER A 233 -7.30 -24.51 4.27
C SER A 233 -7.59 -23.78 5.59
N ARG A 234 -8.84 -23.83 6.04
CA ARG A 234 -9.24 -23.17 7.28
C ARG A 234 -8.58 -23.82 8.49
N GLU A 235 -8.38 -25.14 8.41
CA GLU A 235 -7.77 -25.99 9.41
C GLU A 235 -6.26 -25.70 9.53
N GLU A 236 -5.54 -25.57 8.41
CA GLU A 236 -4.12 -25.17 8.39
C GLU A 236 -3.92 -23.74 8.91
N ALA A 237 -4.80 -22.80 8.54
CA ALA A 237 -4.76 -21.43 9.04
C ALA A 237 -5.01 -21.38 10.56
N ALA A 238 -6.00 -22.13 11.07
CA ALA A 238 -6.29 -22.22 12.50
C ALA A 238 -5.13 -22.86 13.29
N ALA A 239 -4.54 -23.95 12.79
CA ALA A 239 -3.37 -24.57 13.40
C ALA A 239 -2.14 -23.64 13.40
N THR A 240 -1.99 -22.80 12.37
CA THR A 240 -0.92 -21.80 12.28
C THR A 240 -1.12 -20.66 13.27
N LEU A 241 -2.34 -20.15 13.40
CA LEU A 241 -2.70 -19.17 14.45
C LEU A 241 -2.43 -19.73 15.85
N GLN A 242 -2.82 -20.99 16.11
CA GLN A 242 -2.58 -21.64 17.40
C GLN A 242 -1.09 -21.75 17.74
N ARG A 243 -0.23 -22.14 16.77
CA ARG A 243 1.24 -22.14 16.97
C ARG A 243 1.76 -20.74 17.32
N TRP A 244 1.24 -19.71 16.67
CA TRP A 244 1.62 -18.32 16.95
C TRP A 244 1.02 -17.72 18.24
N GLY A 245 0.27 -18.49 19.04
CA GLY A 245 -0.43 -18.00 20.22
C GLY A 245 -1.50 -16.95 19.90
N SER A 246 -2.15 -17.09 18.74
CA SER A 246 -3.19 -16.19 18.23
C SER A 246 -4.47 -16.96 17.89
N ALA A 247 -5.56 -16.24 17.69
CA ALA A 247 -6.85 -16.80 17.30
C ALA A 247 -7.63 -15.78 16.46
N GLU A 248 -8.61 -16.28 15.69
CA GLU A 248 -9.61 -15.44 15.04
C GLU A 248 -10.51 -14.76 16.08
N GLN A 249 -10.51 -13.42 16.10
CA GLN A 249 -11.39 -12.60 16.92
C GLN A 249 -12.36 -11.81 16.03
N PRO A 250 -13.62 -12.25 15.87
CA PRO A 250 -14.68 -11.48 15.23
C PRO A 250 -14.93 -10.19 16.02
N MET A 251 -14.62 -9.04 15.43
CA MET A 251 -14.73 -7.76 16.09
C MET A 251 -16.11 -7.15 15.89
N THR A 252 -16.90 -7.11 16.96
CA THR A 252 -18.14 -6.33 17.06
C THR A 252 -17.83 -4.90 17.52
N CYS A 253 -18.63 -3.92 17.08
CA CYS A 253 -18.43 -2.52 17.47
C CYS A 253 -19.70 -1.68 17.33
N GLU A 254 -19.75 -0.56 18.05
CA GLU A 254 -20.79 0.47 17.90
C GLU A 254 -20.61 1.23 16.58
N GLY A 255 -21.72 1.70 15.99
CA GLY A 255 -21.68 2.57 14.83
C GLY A 255 -20.88 3.85 15.11
N GLY A 256 -20.04 4.23 14.17
CA GLY A 256 -19.08 5.33 14.31
C GLY A 256 -17.64 4.88 14.60
N SER A 257 -17.43 3.60 14.96
CA SER A 257 -16.10 3.09 15.32
C SER A 257 -15.11 3.11 14.16
N VAL A 258 -13.86 3.49 14.45
CA VAL A 258 -12.72 3.43 13.52
C VAL A 258 -11.67 2.49 14.10
N VAL A 259 -11.33 1.44 13.36
CA VAL A 259 -10.32 0.45 13.77
C VAL A 259 -9.03 0.74 13.03
N LEU A 260 -7.98 1.16 13.73
CA LEU A 260 -6.64 1.24 13.16
C LEU A 260 -6.00 -0.15 13.23
N VAL A 261 -5.42 -0.59 12.12
CA VAL A 261 -4.87 -1.94 11.94
C VAL A 261 -3.50 -1.83 11.28
N HIS A 262 -2.50 -2.50 11.84
CA HIS A 262 -1.20 -2.66 11.20
C HIS A 262 -1.39 -3.42 9.88
N ASN A 263 -0.89 -2.88 8.76
CA ASN A 263 -1.19 -3.40 7.40
C ASN A 263 -1.00 -4.92 7.24
N ASP A 264 -0.02 -5.47 7.96
CA ASP A 264 0.36 -6.88 7.88
C ASP A 264 -0.41 -7.81 8.85
N LEU A 265 -1.43 -7.33 9.59
CA LEU A 265 -2.24 -8.19 10.46
C LEU A 265 -3.10 -9.17 9.63
N TRP A 266 -3.13 -10.45 10.01
CA TRP A 266 -4.09 -11.39 9.42
C TRP A 266 -5.52 -11.00 9.80
N HIS A 267 -6.38 -10.90 8.80
CA HIS A 267 -7.79 -10.58 8.98
C HIS A 267 -8.65 -11.13 7.84
N ARG A 268 -9.98 -11.06 8.00
CA ARG A 268 -10.97 -11.31 6.94
C ARG A 268 -12.34 -10.74 7.27
N GLY A 269 -13.12 -10.39 6.26
CA GLY A 269 -14.57 -10.27 6.38
C GLY A 269 -15.21 -11.63 6.68
N THR A 270 -16.09 -11.67 7.69
CA THR A 270 -16.94 -12.86 7.96
C THR A 270 -18.22 -12.82 7.12
N ALA A 271 -19.03 -13.89 7.18
CA ALA A 271 -20.27 -13.97 6.43
C ALA A 271 -21.37 -13.09 7.05
N ASN A 272 -22.20 -12.46 6.21
CA ASN A 272 -23.35 -11.69 6.69
C ASN A 272 -24.55 -12.62 6.87
N ARG A 273 -24.97 -12.81 8.12
CA ARG A 273 -26.10 -13.63 8.55
C ARG A 273 -27.29 -12.78 9.04
N SER A 274 -27.16 -11.45 8.99
CA SER A 274 -28.24 -10.50 9.27
C SER A 274 -29.10 -10.23 8.03
N ASP A 275 -30.18 -9.48 8.23
CA ASP A 275 -31.10 -8.99 7.20
C ASP A 275 -30.70 -7.64 6.59
N ARG A 276 -29.58 -7.04 7.03
CA ARG A 276 -29.11 -5.71 6.63
C ARG A 276 -27.74 -5.72 5.96
N ARG A 277 -27.52 -4.79 5.03
CA ARG A 277 -26.18 -4.50 4.48
C ARG A 277 -25.29 -3.88 5.56
N ARG A 278 -24.06 -4.37 5.68
CA ARG A 278 -22.99 -3.75 6.48
C ARG A 278 -21.97 -3.06 5.59
N TRP A 279 -21.82 -1.74 5.74
CA TRP A 279 -20.74 -0.95 5.14
C TRP A 279 -19.50 -0.93 6.04
N MET A 280 -18.33 -1.01 5.43
CA MET A 280 -17.03 -0.68 6.03
C MET A 280 -16.23 0.12 5.02
N PHE A 281 -15.57 1.20 5.45
CA PHE A 281 -14.69 2.01 4.60
C PHE A 281 -13.25 1.84 5.03
N CYS A 282 -12.45 1.18 4.18
CA CYS A 282 -11.03 0.99 4.36
C CYS A 282 -10.25 2.17 3.74
N PHE A 283 -9.43 2.83 4.55
CA PHE A 283 -8.47 3.84 4.13
C PHE A 283 -7.08 3.41 4.58
N MET A 284 -6.04 3.66 3.78
CA MET A 284 -4.66 3.44 4.20
C MET A 284 -3.94 4.77 4.42
N PHE A 285 -3.03 4.78 5.39
CA PHE A 285 -2.21 5.92 5.76
C PHE A 285 -0.76 5.46 5.84
N MET A 286 0.16 6.27 5.33
CA MET A 286 1.58 5.94 5.33
C MET A 286 2.39 6.96 6.12
N ARG A 287 3.44 6.49 6.76
CA ARG A 287 4.50 7.33 7.31
C ARG A 287 5.30 7.99 6.18
N ALA A 288 5.39 9.32 6.23
CA ALA A 288 6.23 10.10 5.32
C ALA A 288 7.71 10.05 5.72
N LEU A 289 7.98 10.30 7.01
CA LEU A 289 9.32 10.38 7.57
C LEU A 289 9.50 9.37 8.70
N SER A 290 10.67 8.74 8.72
CA SER A 290 11.14 7.96 9.87
C SER A 290 11.04 8.78 11.16
N PRO A 291 10.81 8.15 12.32
CA PRO A 291 10.93 8.82 13.61
C PRO A 291 12.26 9.56 13.73
N LEU A 292 12.19 10.83 14.14
CA LEU A 292 13.38 11.65 14.39
C LEU A 292 13.95 11.29 15.75
N ALA A 293 15.27 11.18 15.84
CA ALA A 293 15.94 11.04 17.12
C ALA A 293 15.68 12.29 17.99
N PRO A 294 15.35 12.15 19.28
CA PRO A 294 15.25 13.28 20.20
C PRO A 294 16.58 14.07 20.27
N LEU A 295 16.50 15.36 20.56
CA LEU A 295 17.69 16.19 20.80
C LEU A 295 18.49 15.62 21.99
N GLN A 296 19.82 15.71 21.94
CA GLN A 296 20.74 15.04 22.88
C GLN A 296 20.40 15.12 24.38
N PRO A 297 19.97 16.27 24.96
CA PRO A 297 19.56 16.33 26.36
C PRO A 297 18.34 15.47 26.71
N ALA A 298 17.46 15.20 25.73
CA ALA A 298 16.30 14.35 25.90
C ALA A 298 16.63 12.85 25.77
N LEU A 299 17.72 12.47 25.07
CA LEU A 299 18.15 11.07 24.93
C LEU A 299 18.50 10.44 26.29
N GLU A 300 19.28 11.15 27.11
CA GLU A 300 19.72 10.68 28.44
C GLU A 300 18.56 10.57 29.44
N THR A 301 17.54 11.43 29.30
CA THR A 301 16.34 11.43 30.16
C THR A 301 15.31 10.40 29.68
N ALA A 302 15.12 10.25 28.36
CA ALA A 302 14.18 9.29 27.79
C ALA A 302 14.62 7.84 28.05
N ALA A 303 15.92 7.54 27.91
CA ALA A 303 16.48 6.20 28.18
C ALA A 303 16.23 5.70 29.62
N GLN A 304 15.95 6.60 30.57
CA GLN A 304 15.63 6.27 31.97
C GLN A 304 14.13 6.04 32.23
N HIS A 305 13.27 6.33 31.25
CA HIS A 305 11.80 6.34 31.42
C HIS A 305 11.03 5.42 30.46
N ILE A 306 11.70 4.71 29.55
CA ILE A 306 11.06 3.62 28.79
C ILE A 306 10.90 2.42 29.71
N SER A 307 9.70 2.23 30.29
CA SER A 307 9.32 0.93 30.84
C SER A 307 9.51 -0.13 29.73
N PRO A 308 10.28 -1.21 29.98
CA PRO A 308 10.40 -2.29 29.01
C PRO A 308 9.01 -2.78 28.62
N CYS A 309 8.82 -3.10 27.34
CA CYS A 309 7.56 -3.65 26.86
C CYS A 309 7.21 -4.90 27.70
N GLU A 310 6.15 -4.85 28.50
CA GLU A 310 5.70 -5.93 29.40
C GLU A 310 5.06 -7.11 28.63
N VAL A 311 5.59 -7.40 27.45
CA VAL A 311 5.17 -8.51 26.59
C VAL A 311 6.01 -9.73 26.96
N PRO A 312 5.46 -10.71 27.70
CA PRO A 312 6.11 -12.00 27.86
C PRO A 312 6.13 -12.78 26.54
N GLY A 313 7.07 -13.72 26.43
CA GLY A 313 7.15 -14.65 25.30
C GLY A 313 7.87 -14.12 24.05
N PRO A 314 7.72 -14.80 22.90
CA PRO A 314 8.66 -14.70 21.76
C PRO A 314 8.63 -13.34 21.04
N ARG A 315 7.60 -12.51 21.27
CA ARG A 315 7.48 -11.18 20.66
C ARG A 315 8.24 -10.08 21.40
N ARG A 316 8.76 -10.33 22.61
CA ARG A 316 9.35 -9.30 23.50
C ARG A 316 10.38 -8.40 22.81
N LEU A 317 11.37 -8.99 22.14
CA LEU A 317 12.44 -8.23 21.48
C LEU A 317 11.90 -7.41 20.29
N ILE A 318 10.98 -7.98 19.53
CA ILE A 318 10.35 -7.32 18.37
C ILE A 318 9.51 -6.12 18.83
N CYS A 319 8.61 -6.31 19.81
CA CYS A 319 7.78 -5.23 20.35
C CYS A 319 8.64 -4.12 20.98
N SER A 320 9.67 -4.49 21.75
CA SER A 320 10.65 -3.54 22.30
C SER A 320 11.31 -2.71 21.19
N GLN A 321 11.81 -3.36 20.14
CA GLN A 321 12.46 -2.68 19.01
C GLN A 321 11.48 -1.78 18.22
N VAL A 322 10.21 -2.14 18.08
CA VAL A 322 9.20 -1.28 17.42
C VAL A 322 8.89 -0.04 18.27
N LEU A 323 8.78 -0.17 19.60
CA LEU A 323 8.57 0.97 20.49
C LEU A 323 9.76 1.94 20.50
N HIS A 324 10.99 1.42 20.66
CA HIS A 324 12.21 2.25 20.59
C HIS A 324 12.32 2.95 19.22
N TRP A 325 12.03 2.25 18.12
CA TRP A 325 12.02 2.86 16.79
C TRP A 325 11.00 3.98 16.67
N LEU A 326 9.77 3.77 17.16
CA LEU A 326 8.70 4.78 17.18
C LEU A 326 9.08 6.05 17.97
N GLU A 327 9.84 5.89 19.06
CA GLU A 327 10.35 6.96 19.90
C GLU A 327 11.64 7.61 19.34
N GLY A 328 12.22 7.07 18.25
CA GLY A 328 13.46 7.55 17.65
C GLY A 328 14.73 7.15 18.42
N LEU A 329 14.68 6.05 19.17
CA LEU A 329 15.69 5.63 20.14
C LEU A 329 16.33 4.29 19.76
N PRO A 330 17.62 4.06 20.08
CA PRO A 330 18.23 2.75 19.91
C PRO A 330 17.62 1.75 20.89
N ALA A 331 17.37 0.51 20.44
CA ALA A 331 17.08 -0.58 21.36
C ALA A 331 18.32 -0.91 22.21
N PRO A 332 18.16 -1.41 23.46
CA PRO A 332 19.29 -1.76 24.32
C PRO A 332 20.21 -2.80 23.68
N ALA A 333 21.52 -2.65 23.92
CA ALA A 333 22.49 -3.69 23.60
C ALA A 333 22.33 -4.88 24.56
N LEU A 334 22.52 -6.09 24.04
CA LEU A 334 22.42 -7.35 24.76
C LEU A 334 23.69 -8.17 24.58
N GLU A 335 24.17 -8.80 25.65
CA GLU A 335 25.17 -9.86 25.54
C GLU A 335 24.53 -11.09 24.89
N VAL A 336 25.02 -11.44 23.70
CA VAL A 336 24.44 -12.45 22.81
C VAL A 336 25.56 -13.31 22.23
N ASP A 337 25.44 -14.63 22.38
CA ASP A 337 26.30 -15.58 21.69
C ASP A 337 25.85 -15.68 20.22
N VAL A 338 26.61 -15.03 19.33
CA VAL A 338 26.33 -14.99 17.89
C VAL A 338 26.34 -16.38 17.24
N GLN A 339 27.07 -17.36 17.79
CA GLN A 339 27.09 -18.74 17.27
C GLN A 339 25.89 -19.55 17.77
N ALA A 340 25.46 -19.34 19.01
CA ALA A 340 24.22 -19.95 19.52
C ALA A 340 23.00 -19.43 18.75
N GLU A 341 22.91 -18.12 18.49
CA GLU A 341 21.83 -17.55 17.70
C GLU A 341 21.89 -17.95 16.22
N GLU A 342 23.08 -18.15 15.63
CA GLU A 342 23.19 -18.76 14.30
C GLU A 342 22.54 -20.16 14.28
N ALA A 343 22.90 -21.02 15.24
CA ALA A 343 22.34 -22.36 15.34
C ALA A 343 20.82 -22.33 15.55
N ALA A 344 20.31 -21.44 16.40
CA ALA A 344 18.87 -21.25 16.62
C ALA A 344 18.15 -20.81 15.34
N LEU A 345 18.69 -19.82 14.62
CA LEU A 345 18.08 -19.26 13.41
C LEU A 345 18.09 -20.27 12.24
N LEU A 346 19.13 -21.10 12.14
CA LEU A 346 19.22 -22.19 11.14
C LEU A 346 18.36 -23.42 11.48
N SER A 347 18.09 -23.70 12.76
CA SER A 347 17.27 -24.84 13.21
C SER A 347 15.81 -24.51 13.52
N ALA A 348 15.43 -23.22 13.49
CA ALA A 348 14.09 -22.72 13.79
C ALA A 348 12.99 -23.38 12.94
N GLN A 349 12.03 -24.00 13.62
CA GLN A 349 10.89 -24.69 13.02
C GLN A 349 9.78 -23.74 12.56
N ASP A 350 9.71 -22.53 13.12
CA ASP A 350 8.75 -21.50 12.69
C ASP A 350 9.28 -20.06 12.78
N ASP A 351 8.48 -19.13 12.25
CA ASP A 351 8.75 -17.68 12.31
C ASP A 351 8.97 -17.11 13.73
N GLN A 352 8.43 -17.69 14.81
CA GLN A 352 8.61 -17.16 16.16
C GLN A 352 10.06 -17.36 16.62
N GLU A 353 10.56 -18.59 16.54
CA GLU A 353 11.94 -18.95 16.89
C GLU A 353 12.93 -18.17 16.03
N ARG A 354 12.69 -18.12 14.72
CA ARG A 354 13.59 -17.50 13.74
C ARG A 354 13.67 -15.99 13.89
N LEU A 355 12.55 -15.33 14.19
CA LEU A 355 12.53 -13.88 14.45
C LEU A 355 13.09 -13.54 15.83
N GLN A 356 12.90 -14.39 16.84
CA GLN A 356 13.52 -14.18 18.15
C GLN A 356 15.04 -14.13 18.01
N ALA A 357 15.64 -15.12 17.33
CA ALA A 357 17.09 -15.16 17.08
C ALA A 357 17.58 -13.98 16.22
N ALA A 358 16.86 -13.65 15.14
CA ALA A 358 17.21 -12.51 14.28
C ALA A 358 17.19 -11.16 15.02
N TYR A 359 16.25 -10.97 15.96
CA TYR A 359 16.18 -9.76 16.79
C TYR A 359 17.17 -9.78 17.96
N ALA A 360 17.54 -10.95 18.50
CA ALA A 360 18.65 -11.08 19.45
C ALA A 360 19.97 -10.64 18.80
N LEU A 361 20.28 -11.16 17.61
CA LEU A 361 21.42 -10.70 16.79
C LEU A 361 21.36 -9.19 16.50
N ALA A 362 20.16 -8.66 16.22
CA ALA A 362 19.96 -7.22 16.01
C ALA A 362 20.24 -6.35 17.25
N CYS A 363 20.22 -6.93 18.45
CA CYS A 363 20.54 -6.29 19.72
C CYS A 363 21.95 -6.63 20.25
N ALA A 364 22.68 -7.58 19.64
CA ALA A 364 23.98 -8.06 20.12
C ALA A 364 25.02 -6.94 20.33
N SER A 365 25.68 -6.93 21.48
CA SER A 365 26.80 -6.03 21.82
C SER A 365 27.95 -6.14 20.82
N ASN A 366 28.30 -7.36 20.39
CA ASN A 366 29.20 -7.60 19.27
C ASN A 366 28.49 -7.35 17.92
N ALA A 367 28.28 -6.07 17.62
CA ALA A 367 27.60 -5.60 16.43
C ALA A 367 28.29 -6.07 15.13
N ALA A 368 29.62 -6.12 15.10
CA ALA A 368 30.38 -6.51 13.91
C ALA A 368 30.12 -7.98 13.51
N SER A 369 30.30 -8.93 14.44
CA SER A 369 30.05 -10.36 14.15
C SER A 369 28.59 -10.64 13.82
N ALA A 370 27.65 -10.02 14.54
CA ALA A 370 26.22 -10.18 14.25
C ALA A 370 25.84 -9.62 12.86
N SER A 371 26.43 -8.49 12.45
CA SER A 371 26.19 -7.90 11.12
C SER A 371 26.73 -8.76 9.99
N VAL A 372 27.91 -9.37 10.17
CA VAL A 372 28.48 -10.33 9.22
C VAL A 372 27.57 -11.55 9.06
N LEU A 373 27.07 -12.11 10.17
CA LEU A 373 26.15 -13.24 10.16
C LEU A 373 24.83 -12.90 9.45
N LEU A 374 24.14 -11.83 9.85
CA LEU A 374 22.88 -11.40 9.25
C LEU A 374 23.03 -11.11 7.74
N ALA A 375 24.16 -10.51 7.33
CA ALA A 375 24.47 -10.27 5.92
C ALA A 375 24.70 -11.56 5.13
N ARG A 376 25.46 -12.51 5.70
CA ARG A 376 25.69 -13.84 5.10
C ARG A 376 24.37 -14.57 4.92
N LEU A 377 23.57 -14.70 5.98
CA LEU A 377 22.28 -15.38 5.92
C LEU A 377 21.29 -14.70 4.96
N LEU A 378 21.29 -13.36 4.85
CA LEU A 378 20.46 -12.64 3.87
C LEU A 378 20.87 -12.94 2.40
N ARG A 379 22.15 -13.18 2.14
CA ARG A 379 22.72 -13.49 0.82
C ARG A 379 22.58 -14.98 0.46
N GLU A 380 22.91 -15.87 1.39
CA GLU A 380 23.10 -17.31 1.18
C GLU A 380 21.88 -18.15 1.64
N ALA A 381 20.79 -17.52 2.09
CA ALA A 381 19.59 -18.20 2.59
C ALA A 381 19.08 -19.30 1.64
N ALA A 382 19.17 -20.55 2.12
CA ALA A 382 18.62 -21.72 1.43
C ALA A 382 17.09 -21.71 1.34
N ALA A 383 16.41 -20.92 2.19
CA ALA A 383 14.96 -20.77 2.23
C ALA A 383 14.54 -19.31 2.48
N GLU A 384 13.39 -18.93 1.95
CA GLU A 384 12.84 -17.57 2.06
C GLU A 384 12.56 -17.10 3.50
N PRO A 385 12.10 -17.94 4.46
CA PRO A 385 11.90 -17.52 5.85
C PRO A 385 13.18 -17.10 6.56
N LEU A 386 14.29 -17.79 6.27
CA LEU A 386 15.63 -17.47 6.75
C LEU A 386 16.09 -16.10 6.22
N ARG A 387 15.91 -15.84 4.92
CA ARG A 387 16.21 -14.55 4.28
C ARG A 387 15.39 -13.41 4.90
N ARG A 388 14.09 -13.64 5.07
CA ARG A 388 13.14 -12.68 5.65
C ARG A 388 13.46 -12.34 7.10
N ALA A 389 13.73 -13.34 7.94
CA ALA A 389 14.16 -13.13 9.32
C ALA A 389 15.46 -12.31 9.38
N SER A 390 16.46 -12.70 8.57
CA SER A 390 17.74 -11.99 8.44
C SER A 390 17.56 -10.53 7.99
N LYS A 391 16.64 -10.25 7.06
CA LYS A 391 16.27 -8.88 6.64
C LYS A 391 15.70 -8.06 7.79
N PHE A 392 14.82 -8.63 8.62
CA PHE A 392 14.24 -7.90 9.76
C PHE A 392 15.29 -7.64 10.85
N GLY A 393 16.12 -8.64 11.16
CA GLY A 393 17.27 -8.46 12.06
C GLY A 393 18.23 -7.39 11.55
N ALA A 394 18.59 -7.40 10.27
CA ALA A 394 19.45 -6.40 9.65
C ALA A 394 18.86 -4.99 9.68
N ALA A 395 17.55 -4.82 9.45
CA ALA A 395 16.90 -3.51 9.53
C ALA A 395 16.93 -2.93 10.95
N ALA A 396 16.66 -3.76 11.96
CA ALA A 396 16.76 -3.39 13.37
C ALA A 396 18.21 -3.09 13.79
N ALA A 397 19.17 -3.92 13.37
CA ALA A 397 20.60 -3.71 13.60
C ALA A 397 21.08 -2.37 13.01
N CYS A 398 20.70 -2.04 11.76
CA CYS A 398 21.01 -0.75 11.16
C CYS A 398 20.45 0.42 11.96
N HIS A 399 19.20 0.35 12.42
CA HIS A 399 18.60 1.41 13.24
C HIS A 399 19.39 1.63 14.54
N ARG A 400 19.62 0.54 15.28
CA ARG A 400 20.35 0.56 16.55
C ARG A 400 21.76 1.10 16.40
N GLN A 401 22.51 0.55 15.43
CA GLN A 401 23.91 0.91 15.18
C GLN A 401 24.06 2.38 14.79
N LEU A 402 23.24 2.88 13.86
CA LEU A 402 23.32 4.29 13.43
C LEU A 402 23.11 5.24 14.61
N LEU A 403 22.11 4.99 15.47
CA LEU A 403 21.86 5.80 16.67
C LEU A 403 22.94 5.61 17.76
N SER A 404 23.68 4.51 17.75
CA SER A 404 24.82 4.26 18.66
C SER A 404 26.20 4.56 18.04
N GLY A 405 26.26 5.22 16.87
CA GLY A 405 27.49 5.59 16.17
C GLY A 405 28.24 4.47 15.42
N ALA A 406 27.69 3.25 15.38
CA ALA A 406 28.22 2.12 14.61
C ALA A 406 27.61 2.07 13.20
N THR A 407 28.26 1.38 12.25
CA THR A 407 27.84 1.38 10.83
C THR A 407 27.97 0.02 10.11
N ASP A 408 28.43 -1.02 10.79
CA ASP A 408 28.78 -2.34 10.22
C ASP A 408 27.68 -2.94 9.33
N MET A 409 26.44 -2.96 9.83
CA MET A 409 25.30 -3.50 9.10
C MET A 409 24.98 -2.66 7.87
N VAL A 410 25.11 -1.33 7.94
CA VAL A 410 24.88 -0.44 6.78
C VAL A 410 25.92 -0.71 5.70
N HIS A 411 27.20 -0.86 6.06
CA HIS A 411 28.25 -1.24 5.10
C HIS A 411 27.96 -2.58 4.43
N LYS A 412 27.58 -3.60 5.21
CA LYS A 412 27.26 -4.95 4.73
C LYS A 412 26.01 -5.00 3.85
N LEU A 413 24.97 -4.22 4.15
CA LEU A 413 23.80 -4.12 3.27
C LEU A 413 24.14 -3.40 1.95
N LEU A 414 24.96 -2.34 1.99
CA LEU A 414 25.43 -1.68 0.76
C LEU A 414 26.26 -2.62 -0.12
N GLU A 415 27.13 -3.45 0.46
CA GLU A 415 27.86 -4.50 -0.29
C GLU A 415 26.92 -5.50 -0.99
N ILE A 416 25.77 -5.84 -0.40
CA ILE A 416 24.77 -6.72 -1.03
C ILE A 416 24.02 -6.00 -2.17
N VAL A 417 23.75 -4.70 -2.02
CA VAL A 417 23.12 -3.87 -3.07
C VAL A 417 24.08 -3.54 -4.21
N GLU A 418 25.39 -3.47 -3.95
CA GLU A 418 26.45 -3.29 -4.97
C GLU A 418 26.68 -4.57 -5.79
N ASP A 419 26.75 -5.72 -5.12
CA ASP A 419 27.10 -7.04 -5.70
C ASP A 419 26.07 -7.54 -6.73
N ARG A 420 24.77 -7.41 -6.43
CA ARG A 420 23.64 -7.67 -7.36
C ARG A 420 23.56 -9.06 -7.98
N THR A 421 24.41 -10.01 -7.59
CA THR A 421 24.41 -11.40 -8.10
C THR A 421 23.11 -12.13 -7.78
N ASP A 422 22.55 -11.86 -6.60
CA ASP A 422 21.21 -12.23 -6.18
C ASP A 422 20.33 -10.96 -6.10
N PRO A 423 19.48 -10.69 -7.11
CA PRO A 423 18.55 -9.57 -7.08
C PRO A 423 17.65 -9.56 -5.85
N GLY A 424 17.35 -10.73 -5.28
CA GLY A 424 16.51 -10.81 -4.09
C GLY A 424 17.23 -10.47 -2.79
N ALA A 425 18.52 -10.83 -2.68
CA ALA A 425 19.38 -10.30 -1.63
C ALA A 425 19.46 -8.77 -1.74
N ALA A 426 19.68 -8.23 -2.95
CA ALA A 426 19.76 -6.79 -3.19
C ALA A 426 18.45 -6.06 -2.84
N ALA A 427 17.29 -6.59 -3.22
CA ALA A 427 15.99 -6.03 -2.87
C ALA A 427 15.74 -6.04 -1.35
N CYS A 428 16.03 -7.16 -0.67
CA CYS A 428 15.94 -7.25 0.79
C CYS A 428 16.90 -6.28 1.50
N ALA A 429 18.12 -6.13 1.01
CA ALA A 429 19.12 -5.24 1.59
C ALA A 429 18.78 -3.75 1.41
N ALA A 430 18.38 -3.33 0.20
CA ALA A 430 17.84 -1.99 -0.05
C ALA A 430 16.63 -1.70 0.86
N ARG A 431 15.74 -2.68 1.05
CA ARG A 431 14.58 -2.52 1.94
C ARG A 431 14.95 -2.44 3.42
N ALA A 432 15.97 -3.16 3.89
CA ALA A 432 16.46 -3.03 5.26
C ALA A 432 17.14 -1.66 5.51
N LEU A 433 17.90 -1.15 4.53
CA LEU A 433 18.44 0.22 4.54
C LEU A 433 17.32 1.27 4.64
N TYR A 434 16.23 1.09 3.90
CA TYR A 434 15.03 1.93 3.98
C TYR A 434 14.37 1.88 5.37
N GLU A 435 14.09 0.68 5.90
CA GLU A 435 13.33 0.52 7.16
C GLU A 435 14.11 0.96 8.41
N SER A 436 15.44 0.96 8.34
CA SER A 436 16.31 1.44 9.43
C SER A 436 15.95 2.84 9.92
N GLY A 437 15.57 3.74 9.02
CA GLY A 437 15.06 5.08 9.31
C GLY A 437 16.05 6.09 9.95
N ALA A 438 17.12 5.64 10.60
CA ALA A 438 18.06 6.43 11.41
C ALA A 438 19.15 7.18 10.62
N TRP A 439 18.94 7.44 9.33
CA TRP A 439 19.92 8.11 8.45
C TRP A 439 20.35 9.51 8.93
N GLY A 440 19.60 10.15 9.84
CA GLY A 440 19.99 11.38 10.52
C GLY A 440 21.33 11.26 11.28
N ALA A 441 21.62 10.10 11.86
CA ALA A 441 22.84 9.83 12.61
C ALA A 441 24.00 9.28 11.74
N ALA A 442 23.73 8.93 10.48
CA ALA A 442 24.76 8.39 9.57
C ALA A 442 25.77 9.49 9.15
N PRO A 443 27.09 9.23 9.18
CA PRO A 443 28.10 10.16 8.69
C PRO A 443 27.84 10.60 7.24
N ALA A 444 28.11 11.87 6.91
CA ALA A 444 27.81 12.42 5.58
C ALA A 444 28.47 11.63 4.43
N ALA A 445 29.71 11.14 4.62
CA ALA A 445 30.39 10.28 3.65
C ALA A 445 29.66 8.94 3.42
N LEU A 446 29.08 8.34 4.47
CA LEU A 446 28.28 7.12 4.37
C LEU A 446 26.95 7.37 3.65
N ARG A 447 26.31 8.53 3.89
CA ARG A 447 25.11 8.96 3.14
C ARG A 447 25.41 9.15 1.65
N ALA A 448 26.54 9.78 1.32
CA ALA A 448 26.98 9.96 -0.06
C ALA A 448 27.25 8.60 -0.76
N ARG A 449 27.96 7.66 -0.11
CA ARG A 449 28.10 6.28 -0.64
C ARG A 449 26.74 5.62 -0.85
N ALA A 450 25.87 5.66 0.16
CA ALA A 450 24.57 5.00 0.10
C ALA A 450 23.71 5.51 -1.07
N VAL A 451 23.69 6.82 -1.31
CA VAL A 451 23.02 7.41 -2.47
C VAL A 451 23.61 6.91 -3.78
N ALA A 452 24.95 6.89 -3.93
CA ALA A 452 25.59 6.42 -5.17
C ALA A 452 25.24 4.95 -5.48
N VAL A 453 25.30 4.07 -4.47
CA VAL A 453 24.94 2.65 -4.55
C VAL A 453 23.48 2.46 -4.95
N LEU A 454 22.57 3.17 -4.27
CA LEU A 454 21.14 3.04 -4.52
C LEU A 454 20.73 3.58 -5.90
N VAL A 455 21.35 4.65 -6.39
CA VAL A 455 21.14 5.14 -7.76
C VAL A 455 21.62 4.13 -8.80
N ALA A 456 22.78 3.48 -8.59
CA ALA A 456 23.27 2.43 -9.50
C ALA A 456 22.31 1.22 -9.53
N ALA A 457 21.88 0.73 -8.37
CA ALA A 457 20.91 -0.37 -8.26
C ALA A 457 19.52 -0.02 -8.82
N ALA A 458 19.12 1.25 -8.83
CA ALA A 458 17.82 1.68 -9.34
C ALA A 458 17.78 1.93 -10.86
N THR A 459 18.93 2.22 -11.48
CA THR A 459 19.00 2.64 -12.89
C THR A 459 19.52 1.59 -13.87
N GLU A 460 20.20 0.54 -13.39
CA GLU A 460 20.61 -0.58 -14.27
C GLU A 460 19.44 -1.53 -14.57
N THR A 461 19.27 -1.87 -15.85
CA THR A 461 18.29 -2.86 -16.30
C THR A 461 18.89 -4.27 -16.25
N SER A 462 18.20 -5.17 -15.55
CA SER A 462 18.55 -6.59 -15.49
C SER A 462 18.55 -7.21 -16.90
N HIS A 463 19.73 -7.60 -17.38
CA HIS A 463 19.88 -8.22 -18.69
C HIS A 463 19.28 -9.64 -18.68
N SER A 464 18.40 -9.91 -19.64
CA SER A 464 17.70 -11.20 -19.80
C SER A 464 18.66 -12.38 -19.99
N SER A 465 18.81 -13.23 -18.97
CA SER A 465 19.51 -14.52 -19.08
C SER A 465 18.60 -15.60 -19.68
N LYS A 466 18.73 -15.84 -20.99
CA LYS A 466 18.18 -17.04 -21.64
C LYS A 466 19.02 -18.25 -21.23
N ALA A 467 18.50 -19.10 -20.34
CA ALA A 467 19.10 -20.40 -20.03
C ALA A 467 18.42 -21.54 -20.80
N SER A 468 19.24 -22.46 -21.32
CA SER A 468 18.85 -23.58 -22.19
C SER A 468 18.27 -24.79 -21.44
N ARG A 469 17.54 -25.63 -22.17
CA ARG A 469 16.97 -26.91 -21.71
C ARG A 469 17.82 -28.12 -22.14
N PRO A 470 17.72 -29.22 -21.38
CA PRO A 470 17.59 -30.57 -21.90
C PRO A 470 16.20 -31.19 -21.60
N ASP A 471 15.87 -32.27 -22.31
CA ASP A 471 14.67 -33.13 -22.16
C ASP A 471 14.95 -34.26 -21.10
N THR A 472 14.07 -35.17 -20.64
CA THR A 472 12.92 -35.93 -21.21
C THR A 472 11.94 -36.48 -20.12
N GLU A 473 10.73 -36.95 -20.54
CA GLU A 473 9.91 -38.13 -20.11
C GLU A 473 9.55 -38.46 -18.62
N ASP A 474 8.47 -39.20 -18.25
CA ASP A 474 7.09 -39.40 -18.76
C ASP A 474 6.19 -40.17 -17.72
N SER A 475 4.85 -40.16 -17.87
CA SER A 475 3.81 -41.06 -17.26
C SER A 475 3.47 -40.94 -15.74
N SER A 476 2.32 -41.40 -15.19
CA SER A 476 0.89 -41.52 -15.62
C SER A 476 -0.02 -41.92 -14.42
N GLY A 477 -1.37 -41.74 -14.48
CA GLY A 477 -2.36 -42.46 -13.61
C GLY A 477 -3.34 -41.62 -12.73
N PRO A 478 -4.59 -42.08 -12.42
CA PRO A 478 -5.75 -41.15 -12.38
C PRO A 478 -6.87 -41.26 -11.28
N SER A 479 -7.76 -40.24 -11.29
CA SER A 479 -9.19 -40.19 -10.84
C SER A 479 -9.54 -39.97 -9.34
N GLY A 480 -10.66 -39.32 -8.94
CA GLY A 480 -11.62 -38.46 -9.67
C GLY A 480 -12.97 -38.21 -8.95
N ALA A 481 -13.47 -36.96 -8.89
CA ALA A 481 -14.87 -36.52 -8.59
C ALA A 481 -15.00 -34.97 -8.69
N PRO A 482 -16.20 -34.35 -8.85
CA PRO A 482 -16.34 -33.04 -9.54
C PRO A 482 -16.56 -31.77 -8.69
N ASP A 483 -16.09 -30.63 -9.22
CA ASP A 483 -16.21 -29.26 -8.68
C ASP A 483 -17.22 -28.38 -9.46
N ARG A 484 -17.82 -27.39 -8.79
CA ARG A 484 -18.77 -26.42 -9.39
C ARG A 484 -18.06 -25.22 -10.05
N LYS A 485 -18.68 -24.64 -11.09
CA LYS A 485 -18.16 -23.50 -11.87
C LYS A 485 -18.14 -22.17 -11.09
N PRO A 486 -16.99 -21.48 -10.95
CA PRO A 486 -16.91 -20.12 -10.41
C PRO A 486 -17.41 -19.05 -11.38
N VAL A 487 -18.00 -18.00 -10.83
CA VAL A 487 -18.45 -16.80 -11.57
C VAL A 487 -17.25 -16.06 -12.18
N GLY A 488 -17.39 -15.58 -13.41
CA GLY A 488 -16.33 -14.86 -14.15
C GLY A 488 -15.37 -15.75 -14.96
N SER A 489 -15.46 -17.08 -14.82
CA SER A 489 -14.67 -18.03 -15.61
C SER A 489 -15.28 -18.31 -16.99
N GLY A 490 -14.43 -18.63 -17.98
CA GLY A 490 -14.85 -18.76 -19.39
C GLY A 490 -15.89 -19.86 -19.67
N SER A 491 -16.46 -19.85 -20.86
CA SER A 491 -17.60 -20.69 -21.26
C SER A 491 -17.29 -22.19 -21.33
N SER A 492 -16.10 -22.56 -21.80
CA SER A 492 -15.64 -23.93 -21.99
C SER A 492 -15.11 -24.55 -20.69
N TYR A 493 -15.03 -25.88 -20.64
CA TYR A 493 -14.54 -26.64 -19.49
C TYR A 493 -13.49 -27.66 -19.94
N GLY A 494 -12.51 -27.93 -19.07
CA GLY A 494 -11.42 -28.86 -19.36
C GLY A 494 -10.57 -29.17 -18.14
N ARG A 495 -9.52 -29.95 -18.37
CA ARG A 495 -8.55 -30.36 -17.35
C ARG A 495 -7.17 -29.87 -17.74
N VAL A 496 -6.38 -29.40 -16.77
CA VAL A 496 -4.99 -29.02 -17.02
C VAL A 496 -4.19 -30.29 -17.31
N LYS A 497 -3.81 -30.48 -18.57
CA LYS A 497 -3.06 -31.66 -19.02
C LYS A 497 -1.58 -31.56 -18.65
N ALA A 498 -1.02 -30.36 -18.78
CA ALA A 498 0.35 -30.06 -18.40
C ALA A 498 0.46 -28.58 -18.02
N TRP A 499 1.36 -28.29 -17.09
CA TRP A 499 1.77 -26.93 -16.73
C TRP A 499 3.29 -26.92 -16.56
N LYS A 500 3.95 -25.95 -17.19
CA LYS A 500 5.40 -25.75 -17.16
C LYS A 500 5.67 -24.45 -16.41
N ALA A 501 5.65 -24.53 -15.09
CA ALA A 501 5.81 -23.39 -14.17
C ALA A 501 6.98 -22.45 -14.56
N SER A 502 8.17 -23.01 -14.75
CA SER A 502 9.38 -22.29 -15.17
C SER A 502 9.31 -21.60 -16.54
N GLN A 503 8.26 -21.85 -17.32
CA GLN A 503 8.01 -21.23 -18.63
C GLN A 503 6.67 -20.46 -18.69
N GLY A 504 5.90 -20.43 -17.60
CA GLY A 504 4.63 -19.70 -17.52
C GLY A 504 3.56 -20.13 -18.54
N TYR A 505 3.58 -21.38 -19.01
CA TYR A 505 2.54 -21.90 -19.91
C TYR A 505 2.22 -23.39 -19.66
N GLY A 506 1.10 -23.84 -20.21
CA GLY A 506 0.67 -25.23 -20.19
C GLY A 506 -0.34 -25.51 -21.28
N PHE A 507 -1.08 -26.61 -21.10
CA PHE A 507 -2.11 -27.08 -22.01
C PHE A 507 -3.35 -27.53 -21.24
N ILE A 508 -4.52 -27.16 -21.74
CA ILE A 508 -5.82 -27.59 -21.23
C ILE A 508 -6.40 -28.59 -22.22
N GLN A 509 -6.66 -29.81 -21.75
CA GLN A 509 -7.43 -30.80 -22.50
C GLN A 509 -8.92 -30.45 -22.39
N PRO A 510 -9.63 -30.17 -23.50
CA PRO A 510 -11.06 -29.86 -23.45
C PRO A 510 -11.87 -31.07 -22.97
N ALA A 511 -12.84 -30.84 -22.09
CA ALA A 511 -13.72 -31.93 -21.60
C ALA A 511 -14.67 -32.46 -22.68
N VAL A 512 -14.93 -31.67 -23.73
CA VAL A 512 -15.71 -32.06 -24.91
C VAL A 512 -14.86 -32.75 -25.99
N GLY A 513 -13.57 -33.00 -25.74
CA GLY A 513 -12.62 -33.55 -26.71
C GLY A 513 -12.08 -32.52 -27.72
N GLY A 514 -11.25 -33.00 -28.64
CA GLY A 514 -10.49 -32.20 -29.59
C GLY A 514 -9.09 -31.80 -29.07
N ASP A 515 -8.38 -30.99 -29.86
CA ASP A 515 -6.99 -30.63 -29.61
C ASP A 515 -6.78 -29.88 -28.29
N ASP A 516 -5.62 -30.14 -27.66
CA ASP A 516 -5.15 -29.43 -26.47
C ASP A 516 -5.08 -27.92 -26.73
N VAL A 517 -5.68 -27.13 -25.85
CA VAL A 517 -5.66 -25.67 -25.93
C VAL A 517 -4.48 -25.13 -25.14
N PHE A 518 -3.57 -24.42 -25.82
CA PHE A 518 -2.44 -23.74 -25.18
C PHE A 518 -2.92 -22.69 -24.17
N VAL A 519 -2.32 -22.63 -22.98
CA VAL A 519 -2.63 -21.63 -21.96
C VAL A 519 -1.36 -20.98 -21.44
N ALA A 520 -1.30 -19.65 -21.37
CA ALA A 520 -0.21 -18.89 -20.75
C ALA A 520 -0.65 -18.32 -19.40
N GLY A 521 0.29 -18.01 -18.50
CA GLY A 521 0.00 -17.52 -17.14
C GLY A 521 -0.86 -16.25 -17.12
N GLY A 522 -0.63 -15.36 -18.09
CA GLY A 522 -1.45 -14.15 -18.27
C GLY A 522 -2.94 -14.42 -18.58
N ALA A 523 -3.33 -15.64 -18.96
CA ALA A 523 -4.72 -16.01 -19.22
C ALA A 523 -5.59 -16.07 -17.94
N PHE A 524 -4.95 -16.13 -16.77
CA PHE A 524 -5.58 -16.18 -15.44
C PHE A 524 -4.93 -15.20 -14.44
N GLY A 525 -4.20 -14.19 -14.93
CA GLY A 525 -3.61 -13.13 -14.08
C GLY A 525 -2.25 -13.46 -13.47
N GLY A 526 -1.58 -14.54 -13.90
CA GLY A 526 -0.32 -15.01 -13.35
C GLY A 526 -0.48 -16.15 -12.34
N GLY A 527 0.64 -16.72 -11.90
CA GLY A 527 0.65 -17.94 -11.08
C GLY A 527 0.80 -19.22 -11.90
N GLU A 528 0.28 -20.32 -11.37
CA GLU A 528 0.46 -21.66 -11.89
C GLU A 528 -0.86 -22.40 -12.09
N LEU A 529 -0.84 -23.42 -12.95
CA LEU A 529 -1.95 -24.36 -13.09
C LEU A 529 -1.59 -25.71 -12.47
N VAL A 530 -2.41 -26.17 -11.51
CA VAL A 530 -2.27 -27.49 -10.92
C VAL A 530 -2.65 -28.55 -11.95
N VAL A 531 -1.68 -29.33 -12.40
CA VAL A 531 -1.88 -30.41 -13.37
C VAL A 531 -2.90 -31.42 -12.83
N GLY A 532 -3.80 -31.89 -13.69
CA GLY A 532 -4.87 -32.81 -13.30
C GLY A 532 -6.04 -32.18 -12.53
N LYS A 533 -6.05 -30.87 -12.26
CA LYS A 533 -7.23 -30.16 -11.76
C LYS A 533 -8.05 -29.54 -12.89
N HIS A 534 -9.27 -29.14 -12.59
CA HIS A 534 -10.25 -28.65 -13.55
C HIS A 534 -10.19 -27.13 -13.74
N VAL A 535 -10.50 -26.68 -14.96
CA VAL A 535 -10.54 -25.27 -15.35
C VAL A 535 -11.72 -24.98 -16.27
N TRP A 536 -12.22 -23.75 -16.18
CA TRP A 536 -13.11 -23.12 -17.14
C TRP A 536 -12.36 -22.00 -17.86
N TYR A 537 -12.60 -21.86 -19.16
CA TYR A 537 -11.82 -20.98 -20.03
C TYR A 537 -12.60 -20.65 -21.31
N ASP A 538 -12.16 -19.63 -22.03
CA ASP A 538 -12.60 -19.34 -23.40
C ASP A 538 -11.43 -19.56 -24.37
N VAL A 539 -11.73 -19.84 -25.63
CA VAL A 539 -10.72 -20.00 -26.68
C VAL A 539 -10.65 -18.75 -27.55
N ARG A 540 -9.45 -18.33 -27.92
CA ARG A 540 -9.18 -17.34 -28.97
C ARG A 540 -8.08 -17.86 -29.90
N THR A 541 -7.97 -17.29 -31.09
CA THR A 541 -6.84 -17.57 -31.99
C THR A 541 -5.76 -16.51 -31.78
N ASP A 542 -4.52 -16.94 -31.55
CA ASP A 542 -3.36 -16.05 -31.45
C ASP A 542 -3.00 -15.51 -32.84
N ALA A 543 -3.09 -14.19 -33.02
CA ALA A 543 -2.93 -13.53 -34.33
C ALA A 543 -1.49 -13.61 -34.89
N ARG A 544 -0.49 -13.95 -34.08
CA ARG A 544 0.92 -14.04 -34.49
C ARG A 544 1.32 -15.46 -34.91
N THR A 545 0.66 -16.47 -34.36
CA THR A 545 1.02 -17.89 -34.54
C THR A 545 -0.08 -18.73 -35.19
N GLY A 546 -1.29 -18.19 -35.34
CA GLY A 546 -2.47 -18.90 -35.87
C GLY A 546 -3.01 -19.99 -34.95
N LYS A 547 -2.43 -20.19 -33.75
CA LYS A 547 -2.79 -21.29 -32.85
C LYS A 547 -3.90 -20.89 -31.87
N ARG A 548 -4.73 -21.87 -31.49
CA ARG A 548 -5.75 -21.71 -30.44
C ARG A 548 -5.09 -21.56 -29.07
N CYS A 549 -5.43 -20.51 -28.34
CA CYS A 549 -5.04 -20.32 -26.95
C CYS A 549 -6.23 -20.01 -26.04
N ALA A 550 -6.10 -20.37 -24.75
CA ALA A 550 -7.08 -20.12 -23.72
C ALA A 550 -6.94 -18.70 -23.15
N TRP A 551 -8.06 -18.09 -22.80
CA TRP A 551 -8.15 -16.83 -22.06
C TRP A 551 -9.35 -16.85 -21.11
N ARG A 552 -9.41 -15.94 -20.11
CA ARG A 552 -10.37 -15.99 -18.98
C ARG A 552 -10.39 -17.36 -18.29
N VAL A 553 -9.20 -17.86 -17.99
CA VAL A 553 -8.99 -19.16 -17.33
C VAL A 553 -9.27 -19.00 -15.82
N GLY A 554 -10.03 -19.92 -15.24
CA GLY A 554 -10.44 -19.91 -13.83
C GLY A 554 -10.81 -21.32 -13.33
N GLY A 555 -10.83 -21.55 -12.02
CA GLY A 555 -11.24 -22.83 -11.41
C GLY A 555 -10.21 -23.43 -10.45
N PRO A 556 -10.49 -24.62 -9.85
CA PRO A 556 -9.65 -25.31 -8.87
C PRO A 556 -8.19 -25.54 -9.29
N ALA A 557 -7.88 -25.56 -10.59
CA ALA A 557 -6.51 -25.66 -11.03
C ALA A 557 -5.75 -24.33 -11.00
N VAL A 558 -6.43 -23.18 -10.97
CA VAL A 558 -5.77 -21.87 -10.95
C VAL A 558 -5.18 -21.62 -9.57
N SER A 559 -3.91 -21.99 -9.45
CA SER A 559 -3.12 -21.72 -8.27
C SER A 559 -2.45 -20.36 -8.44
N HIS A 560 -2.92 -19.38 -7.68
CA HIS A 560 -2.23 -18.10 -7.55
C HIS A 560 -0.91 -18.23 -6.75
N ALA A 561 -0.32 -19.44 -6.67
CA ALA A 561 0.98 -19.75 -6.05
C ALA A 561 2.20 -19.16 -6.78
N GLY A 562 1.99 -18.28 -7.75
CA GLY A 562 2.99 -17.30 -8.19
C GLY A 562 2.85 -15.96 -7.47
N GLY A 563 2.39 -15.95 -6.21
CA GLY A 563 2.85 -14.93 -5.28
C GLY A 563 4.38 -14.94 -5.36
N ARG A 564 4.98 -13.78 -5.63
CA ARG A 564 6.41 -13.71 -5.87
C ARG A 564 7.10 -14.23 -4.60
N ARG A 565 8.17 -15.02 -4.79
CA ARG A 565 9.10 -15.26 -3.67
C ARG A 565 9.47 -13.89 -3.10
N VAL A 566 9.50 -13.75 -1.78
CA VAL A 566 9.66 -12.44 -1.10
C VAL A 566 10.88 -11.68 -1.61
N ALA A 567 11.93 -12.43 -1.94
CA ALA A 567 13.15 -11.98 -2.59
C ALA A 567 12.93 -11.42 -4.00
N CYS A 568 12.04 -11.99 -4.83
CA CYS A 568 11.77 -11.58 -6.21
C CYS A 568 10.95 -10.28 -6.35
N ARG A 569 11.27 -9.24 -5.56
CA ARG A 569 10.80 -7.87 -5.78
C ARG A 569 11.63 -7.16 -6.83
N ASN A 570 11.02 -6.13 -7.41
CA ASN A 570 11.75 -5.16 -8.22
C ASN A 570 12.80 -4.43 -7.35
N VAL A 571 14.08 -4.76 -7.59
CA VAL A 571 15.24 -4.10 -6.94
C VAL A 571 15.20 -2.59 -7.13
N ARG A 572 14.81 -2.13 -8.33
CA ARG A 572 14.76 -0.70 -8.65
C ARG A 572 13.76 0.05 -7.77
N ALA A 573 12.58 -0.53 -7.56
CA ALA A 573 11.57 0.04 -6.67
C ALA A 573 12.06 0.09 -5.21
N CYS A 574 12.68 -0.99 -4.71
CA CYS A 574 13.25 -1.00 -3.36
C CYS A 574 14.38 0.03 -3.19
N ALA A 575 15.22 0.19 -4.22
CA ALA A 575 16.31 1.15 -4.24
C ALA A 575 15.79 2.61 -4.30
N TRP A 576 14.74 2.90 -5.08
CA TRP A 576 14.11 4.23 -5.10
C TRP A 576 13.49 4.64 -3.75
N GLU A 577 12.81 3.71 -3.06
CA GLU A 577 12.31 4.00 -1.72
C GLU A 577 13.43 4.27 -0.71
N ALA A 578 14.48 3.44 -0.72
CA ALA A 578 15.63 3.57 0.16
C ALA A 578 16.41 4.87 -0.10
N LEU A 579 16.62 5.23 -1.37
CA LEU A 579 17.32 6.44 -1.78
C LEU A 579 16.71 7.68 -1.13
N ALA A 580 15.38 7.77 -1.12
CA ALA A 580 14.66 8.93 -0.62
C ALA A 580 14.75 9.15 0.90
N VAL A 581 15.11 8.12 1.68
CA VAL A 581 15.27 8.28 3.14
C VAL A 581 16.69 8.58 3.59
N VAL A 582 17.68 8.57 2.68
CA VAL A 582 19.09 8.87 2.99
C VAL A 582 19.35 10.37 3.23
N PRO A 583 18.91 11.32 2.38
CA PRO A 583 19.20 12.74 2.59
C PRO A 583 18.48 13.33 3.81
N GLN A 584 19.16 14.24 4.52
CA GLN A 584 18.69 14.81 5.79
C GLN A 584 18.28 16.29 5.72
N GLY A 585 18.30 16.91 4.54
CA GLY A 585 17.87 18.30 4.34
C GLY A 585 18.06 18.77 2.91
N ALA A 586 17.58 19.98 2.60
CA ALA A 586 17.64 20.55 1.24
C ALA A 586 19.08 20.73 0.72
N ALA A 587 19.98 21.16 1.61
CA ALA A 587 21.40 21.38 1.34
C ALA A 587 22.30 20.17 1.69
N ASP A 588 21.73 18.98 1.93
CA ASP A 588 22.54 17.76 2.08
C ASP A 588 23.13 17.38 0.71
N PRO A 589 24.45 17.21 0.54
CA PRO A 589 25.04 16.75 -0.73
C PRO A 589 24.43 15.43 -1.24
N ALA A 590 23.90 14.59 -0.33
CA ALA A 590 23.14 13.40 -0.71
C ALA A 590 21.87 13.73 -1.52
N ALA A 591 21.21 14.87 -1.27
CA ALA A 591 20.04 15.32 -2.00
C ALA A 591 20.39 15.78 -3.43
N GLU A 592 21.56 16.40 -3.63
CA GLU A 592 22.02 16.85 -4.95
C GLU A 592 22.21 15.71 -5.95
N VAL A 593 22.47 14.48 -5.46
CA VAL A 593 22.55 13.28 -6.30
C VAL A 593 21.21 12.51 -6.32
N ALA A 594 20.51 12.43 -5.19
CA ALA A 594 19.24 11.70 -5.11
C ALA A 594 18.11 12.35 -5.92
N ALA A 595 17.96 13.68 -5.85
CA ALA A 595 16.85 14.37 -6.50
C ALA A 595 16.92 14.33 -8.05
N PRO A 596 18.06 14.55 -8.72
CA PRO A 596 18.16 14.35 -10.17
C PRO A 596 18.00 12.89 -10.60
N ALA A 597 18.32 11.92 -9.73
CA ALA A 597 18.05 10.52 -10.02
C ALA A 597 16.55 10.20 -9.99
N LEU A 598 15.83 10.65 -8.95
CA LEU A 598 14.36 10.56 -8.89
C LEU A 598 13.70 11.31 -10.06
N ALA A 599 14.17 12.52 -10.36
CA ALA A 599 13.67 13.31 -11.48
C ALA A 599 13.79 12.56 -12.82
N ARG A 600 14.89 11.83 -13.05
CA ARG A 600 15.07 11.02 -14.27
C ARG A 600 14.07 9.87 -14.38
N GLU A 601 13.80 9.12 -13.32
CA GLU A 601 12.78 8.05 -13.34
C GLU A 601 11.36 8.61 -13.57
N LEU A 602 11.08 9.80 -13.02
CA LEU A 602 9.77 10.47 -13.13
C LEU A 602 9.52 11.15 -14.49
N ARG A 603 10.50 11.24 -15.39
CA ARG A 603 10.34 11.81 -16.74
C ARG A 603 9.51 10.90 -17.65
N LEU A 604 8.20 10.99 -17.51
CA LEU A 604 7.24 10.21 -18.28
C LEU A 604 6.58 11.07 -19.38
N SER A 605 6.74 10.67 -20.65
CA SER A 605 6.00 11.30 -21.75
C SER A 605 4.54 10.81 -21.79
N PRO A 606 3.60 11.54 -22.44
CA PRO A 606 2.23 11.06 -22.62
C PRO A 606 2.14 9.67 -23.28
N GLN A 607 2.99 9.37 -24.28
CA GLN A 607 3.06 8.03 -24.89
C GLN A 607 3.75 7.01 -23.97
N GLY A 608 4.60 7.45 -23.03
CA GLY A 608 5.10 6.62 -21.93
C GLY A 608 3.97 6.21 -20.98
N ALA A 609 3.20 7.18 -20.48
CA ALA A 609 2.06 6.95 -19.61
C ALA A 609 1.03 6.00 -20.26
N GLN A 610 0.67 6.23 -21.53
CA GLN A 610 -0.24 5.35 -22.27
C GLN A 610 0.26 3.91 -22.40
N ARG A 611 1.58 3.68 -22.46
CA ARG A 611 2.14 2.31 -22.49
C ARG A 611 2.05 1.59 -21.15
N LEU A 612 1.92 2.30 -20.03
CA LEU A 612 1.67 1.71 -18.70
C LEU A 612 0.16 1.42 -18.47
N VAL A 613 -0.72 2.14 -19.18
CA VAL A 613 -2.17 2.09 -19.03
C VAL A 613 -2.72 0.75 -19.57
N GLY A 614 -2.89 -0.22 -18.67
CA GLY A 614 -3.48 -1.53 -18.97
C GLY A 614 -2.51 -2.62 -19.41
N ASP A 615 -1.20 -2.32 -19.50
CA ASP A 615 -0.16 -3.32 -19.77
C ASP A 615 0.32 -3.95 -18.45
N THR A 616 0.02 -5.24 -18.27
CA THR A 616 0.45 -6.00 -17.09
C THR A 616 1.90 -6.47 -17.19
N SER A 617 2.52 -6.47 -18.37
CA SER A 617 3.93 -6.84 -18.54
C SER A 617 4.89 -5.78 -18.00
N ARG A 618 4.42 -4.54 -17.86
CA ARG A 618 5.17 -3.38 -17.34
C ARG A 618 5.00 -3.16 -15.84
N GLN A 619 4.53 -4.16 -15.10
CA GLN A 619 4.26 -4.04 -13.66
C GLN A 619 5.48 -3.52 -12.89
N GLU A 620 6.69 -3.96 -13.25
CA GLU A 620 7.95 -3.48 -12.67
C GLU A 620 8.23 -1.99 -12.97
N ASP A 621 7.99 -1.52 -14.20
CA ASP A 621 8.08 -0.07 -14.53
C ASP A 621 7.11 0.74 -13.65
N GLY A 622 5.89 0.23 -13.45
CA GLY A 622 4.89 0.84 -12.57
C GLY A 622 5.30 0.85 -11.09
N GLU A 623 5.97 -0.21 -10.61
CA GLU A 623 6.54 -0.29 -9.25
C GLU A 623 7.66 0.75 -9.06
N ALA A 624 8.58 0.87 -10.01
CA ALA A 624 9.69 1.81 -9.96
C ALA A 624 9.21 3.27 -10.00
N LEU A 625 8.29 3.60 -10.92
CA LEU A 625 7.69 4.93 -11.03
C LEU A 625 6.95 5.35 -9.75
N MET A 626 6.17 4.43 -9.17
CA MET A 626 5.44 4.66 -7.93
C MET A 626 6.38 4.86 -6.73
N ALA A 627 7.43 4.05 -6.63
CA ALA A 627 8.47 4.19 -5.61
C ALA A 627 9.24 5.50 -5.72
N ALA A 628 9.59 5.95 -6.93
CA ALA A 628 10.27 7.22 -7.14
C ALA A 628 9.38 8.44 -6.83
N ALA A 629 8.07 8.36 -7.13
CA ALA A 629 7.12 9.42 -6.81
C ALA A 629 6.90 9.51 -5.30
N LEU A 630 6.71 8.37 -4.62
CA LEU A 630 6.64 8.30 -3.16
C LEU A 630 7.95 8.78 -2.51
N GLY A 631 9.10 8.40 -3.07
CA GLY A 631 10.40 8.88 -2.65
C GLY A 631 10.53 10.40 -2.75
N SER A 632 9.96 11.01 -3.78
CA SER A 632 9.92 12.47 -3.93
C SER A 632 9.08 13.14 -2.84
N VAL A 633 7.94 12.55 -2.44
CA VAL A 633 7.17 13.01 -1.28
C VAL A 633 8.03 12.98 0.00
N ARG A 634 8.76 11.88 0.24
CA ARG A 634 9.61 11.73 1.44
C ARG A 634 10.77 12.72 1.47
N LEU A 635 11.45 12.91 0.33
CA LEU A 635 12.56 13.86 0.20
C LEU A 635 12.08 15.30 0.43
N VAL A 636 11.01 15.72 -0.27
CA VAL A 636 10.42 17.06 -0.08
C VAL A 636 9.92 17.24 1.36
N SER A 637 9.29 16.23 1.97
CA SER A 637 8.84 16.30 3.37
C SER A 637 9.99 16.56 4.35
N ARG A 638 11.19 16.02 4.09
CA ARG A 638 12.40 16.26 4.91
C ARG A 638 12.90 17.70 4.74
N CYS A 639 12.84 18.22 3.53
CA CYS A 639 13.33 19.55 3.18
C CYS A 639 12.37 20.68 3.60
N GLY A 640 11.06 20.41 3.65
CA GLY A 640 10.04 21.44 3.80
C GLY A 640 10.13 22.51 2.70
N LYS A 641 9.73 23.74 3.02
CA LYS A 641 9.72 24.86 2.07
C LYS A 641 11.11 25.26 1.54
N ALA A 642 12.18 24.95 2.29
CA ALA A 642 13.56 25.22 1.86
C ALA A 642 13.96 24.46 0.58
N VAL A 643 13.16 23.47 0.14
CA VAL A 643 13.34 22.84 -1.17
C VAL A 643 13.23 23.83 -2.33
N CYS A 644 12.46 24.91 -2.20
CA CYS A 644 12.30 25.90 -3.27
C CYS A 644 13.58 26.71 -3.55
N GLU A 645 14.52 26.74 -2.61
CA GLU A 645 15.74 27.54 -2.65
C GLU A 645 16.93 26.80 -3.28
N VAL A 646 16.84 25.48 -3.46
CA VAL A 646 17.95 24.63 -3.94
C VAL A 646 17.85 24.27 -5.42
N ALA A 647 19.00 24.26 -6.10
CA ALA A 647 19.06 24.12 -7.56
C ALA A 647 18.43 22.82 -8.10
N TRP A 648 18.59 21.70 -7.37
CA TRP A 648 18.06 20.39 -7.80
C TRP A 648 16.53 20.33 -7.84
N TRP A 649 15.83 21.18 -7.07
CA TRP A 649 14.36 21.26 -7.11
C TRP A 649 13.85 21.66 -8.50
N GLN A 650 14.60 22.50 -9.21
CA GLN A 650 14.26 22.94 -10.57
C GLN A 650 14.18 21.80 -11.58
N GLU A 651 14.87 20.69 -11.36
CA GLU A 651 14.74 19.48 -12.18
C GLU A 651 13.61 18.58 -11.70
N LEU A 652 13.54 18.33 -10.38
CA LEU A 652 12.53 17.45 -9.80
C LEU A 652 11.11 17.98 -10.04
N ARG A 653 10.87 19.28 -9.81
CA ARG A 653 9.55 19.91 -10.02
C ARG A 653 9.06 19.79 -11.46
N ARG A 654 9.93 19.97 -12.46
CA ARG A 654 9.58 19.79 -13.88
C ARG A 654 9.16 18.36 -14.19
N SER A 655 9.80 17.38 -13.56
CA SER A 655 9.46 15.96 -13.76
C SER A 655 8.14 15.60 -13.07
N LEU A 656 7.89 16.12 -11.86
CA LEU A 656 6.61 15.95 -11.14
C LEU A 656 5.44 16.56 -11.93
N VAL A 657 5.55 17.82 -12.39
CA VAL A 657 4.54 18.49 -13.22
C VAL A 657 4.30 17.71 -14.52
N SER A 658 5.37 17.34 -15.23
CA SER A 658 5.28 16.56 -16.48
C SER A 658 4.60 15.20 -16.28
N LEU A 659 4.82 14.52 -15.15
CA LEU A 659 4.16 13.25 -14.83
C LEU A 659 2.65 13.45 -14.62
N VAL A 660 2.25 14.48 -13.86
CA VAL A 660 0.83 14.82 -13.65
C VAL A 660 0.14 15.08 -14.99
N GLN A 661 0.74 15.93 -15.84
CA GLN A 661 0.22 16.28 -17.16
C GLN A 661 0.16 15.05 -18.10
N ALA A 662 1.17 14.18 -18.09
CA ALA A 662 1.18 12.95 -18.90
C ALA A 662 0.13 11.93 -18.43
N ALA A 663 -0.06 11.77 -17.12
CA ALA A 663 -1.08 10.89 -16.54
C ALA A 663 -2.50 11.40 -16.84
N ALA A 664 -2.73 12.71 -16.76
CA ALA A 664 -3.99 13.35 -17.14
C ALA A 664 -4.30 13.13 -18.64
N ALA A 665 -3.34 13.39 -19.53
CA ALA A 665 -3.50 13.17 -20.97
C ALA A 665 -3.76 11.69 -21.32
N ALA A 666 -3.13 10.75 -20.62
CA ALA A 666 -3.37 9.32 -20.80
C ALA A 666 -4.78 8.89 -20.36
N ARG A 667 -5.37 9.54 -19.33
CA ARG A 667 -6.75 9.30 -18.90
C ARG A 667 -7.78 9.76 -19.94
N GLN A 668 -7.55 10.89 -20.61
CA GLN A 668 -8.48 11.48 -21.58
C GLN A 668 -8.58 10.70 -22.90
N GLN A 669 -7.55 9.93 -23.27
CA GLN A 669 -7.49 9.23 -24.57
C GLN A 669 -7.94 7.76 -24.50
N GLY A 670 -8.13 7.21 -23.30
CA GLY A 670 -8.68 5.87 -23.13
C GLY A 670 -10.20 5.84 -23.29
N ALA A 671 -10.72 4.95 -24.14
CA ALA A 671 -12.16 4.69 -24.22
C ALA A 671 -12.76 4.44 -22.82
N ALA A 672 -13.97 4.97 -22.59
CA ALA A 672 -14.60 5.07 -21.28
C ALA A 672 -14.40 3.82 -20.40
N ARG A 673 -13.45 3.91 -19.46
CA ARG A 673 -13.18 2.83 -18.51
C ARG A 673 -14.39 2.68 -17.61
N ALA A 674 -14.95 1.47 -17.56
CA ALA A 674 -16.00 1.15 -16.61
C ALA A 674 -15.56 1.51 -15.18
N PRO A 675 -16.36 2.27 -14.41
CA PRO A 675 -16.13 2.48 -12.98
C PRO A 675 -15.90 1.15 -12.25
N GLY A 676 -15.17 1.18 -11.13
CA GLY A 676 -14.99 0.01 -10.26
C GLY A 676 -13.93 -1.01 -10.64
N LYS A 677 -13.55 -1.15 -11.92
CA LYS A 677 -12.55 -2.15 -12.37
C LYS A 677 -11.09 -1.85 -11.96
N GLY A 678 -10.87 -1.06 -10.91
CA GLY A 678 -9.56 -0.76 -10.31
C GLY A 678 -9.01 -1.90 -9.44
N GLY A 679 -9.07 -3.14 -9.93
CA GLY A 679 -8.65 -4.34 -9.22
C GLY A 679 -7.55 -5.17 -9.91
N THR A 680 -7.29 -4.96 -11.21
CA THR A 680 -6.27 -5.72 -11.93
C THR A 680 -4.86 -5.28 -11.50
N PRO A 681 -3.96 -6.21 -11.15
CA PRO A 681 -2.53 -5.93 -11.07
C PRO A 681 -1.96 -5.40 -12.39
N GLY A 682 -1.08 -4.39 -12.34
CA GLY A 682 -0.43 -3.87 -13.54
C GLY A 682 0.11 -2.44 -13.38
N ALA A 683 0.83 -1.98 -14.39
CA ALA A 683 1.53 -0.70 -14.38
C ALA A 683 0.61 0.51 -14.20
N ASP A 684 -0.65 0.38 -14.60
CA ASP A 684 -1.71 1.39 -14.44
C ASP A 684 -1.92 1.82 -12.97
N ASN A 685 -1.82 0.89 -12.01
CA ASN A 685 -1.93 1.26 -10.58
C ASN A 685 -0.71 2.03 -10.11
N GLY A 686 0.47 1.72 -10.65
CA GLY A 686 1.71 2.44 -10.40
C GLY A 686 1.61 3.89 -10.87
N LEU A 687 1.11 4.09 -12.10
CA LEU A 687 0.84 5.43 -12.65
C LEU A 687 -0.19 6.21 -11.83
N ARG A 688 -1.29 5.57 -11.38
CA ARG A 688 -2.32 6.22 -10.53
C ARG A 688 -1.75 6.68 -9.18
N TYR A 689 -0.93 5.87 -8.53
CA TYR A 689 -0.30 6.26 -7.26
C TYR A 689 0.79 7.30 -7.48
N ALA A 690 1.60 7.18 -8.55
CA ALA A 690 2.62 8.16 -8.91
C ALA A 690 2.03 9.55 -9.21
N LEU A 691 0.88 9.62 -9.87
CA LEU A 691 0.10 10.86 -10.07
C LEU A 691 -0.22 11.53 -8.72
N ALA A 692 -0.81 10.79 -7.78
CA ALA A 692 -1.20 11.32 -6.49
C ALA A 692 0.02 11.73 -5.63
N TYR A 693 1.10 10.94 -5.63
CA TYR A 693 2.34 11.29 -4.95
C TYR A 693 3.06 12.48 -5.59
N SER A 694 2.92 12.69 -6.89
CA SER A 694 3.49 13.88 -7.53
C SER A 694 2.78 15.16 -7.10
N ILE A 695 1.44 15.13 -7.01
CA ILE A 695 0.65 16.25 -6.46
C ILE A 695 1.00 16.48 -4.98
N GLU A 696 1.07 15.43 -4.17
CA GLU A 696 1.45 15.50 -2.76
C GLU A 696 2.86 16.12 -2.57
N ALA A 697 3.84 15.73 -3.40
CA ALA A 697 5.19 16.28 -3.35
C ALA A 697 5.22 17.77 -3.72
N LEU A 698 4.48 18.19 -4.75
CA LEU A 698 4.33 19.60 -5.11
C LEU A 698 3.65 20.38 -3.98
N GLN A 699 2.56 19.88 -3.40
CA GLN A 699 1.86 20.52 -2.30
C GLN A 699 2.76 20.70 -1.06
N ARG A 700 3.56 19.68 -0.70
CA ARG A 700 4.49 19.76 0.44
C ARG A 700 5.67 20.70 0.22
N SER A 701 6.05 20.96 -1.03
CA SER A 701 7.16 21.88 -1.34
C SER A 701 6.82 23.34 -1.04
N GLY A 702 5.54 23.72 -1.11
CA GLY A 702 5.11 25.11 -1.09
C GLY A 702 5.30 25.88 -2.40
N ASP A 703 5.74 25.22 -3.49
CA ASP A 703 5.81 25.78 -4.84
C ASP A 703 4.40 25.83 -5.46
N GLU A 704 3.59 26.80 -5.01
CA GLU A 704 2.20 26.98 -5.46
C GLU A 704 2.11 27.13 -6.99
N CYS A 705 3.10 27.79 -7.62
CA CYS A 705 3.18 27.91 -9.07
C CYS A 705 3.28 26.55 -9.76
N ALA A 706 4.19 25.68 -9.30
CA ALA A 706 4.35 24.34 -9.87
C ALA A 706 3.14 23.43 -9.56
N LEU A 707 2.50 23.58 -8.40
CA LEU A 707 1.25 22.87 -8.08
C LEU A 707 0.12 23.27 -9.04
N MET A 708 -0.10 24.57 -9.25
CA MET A 708 -1.16 25.06 -10.15
C MET A 708 -0.88 24.73 -11.62
N ASP A 709 0.37 24.73 -12.07
CA ASP A 709 0.77 24.25 -13.41
C ASP A 709 0.43 22.76 -13.61
N ALA A 710 0.72 21.92 -12.60
CA ALA A 710 0.35 20.51 -12.62
C ALA A 710 -1.18 20.30 -12.63
N LEU A 711 -1.91 21.02 -11.78
CA LEU A 711 -3.38 20.92 -11.69
C LEU A 711 -4.10 21.49 -12.92
N SER A 712 -3.47 22.37 -13.71
CA SER A 712 -4.07 22.92 -14.95
C SER A 712 -4.47 21.84 -15.98
N ALA A 713 -3.85 20.66 -15.93
CA ALA A 713 -4.21 19.50 -16.76
C ALA A 713 -5.37 18.66 -16.21
N LEU A 714 -5.87 18.98 -15.02
CA LEU A 714 -6.96 18.31 -14.31
C LEU A 714 -8.05 19.34 -13.95
N PRO A 715 -8.79 19.91 -14.92
CA PRO A 715 -9.70 21.05 -14.70
C PRO A 715 -10.90 20.76 -13.79
N ASP A 716 -11.11 19.50 -13.40
CA ASP A 716 -12.15 19.06 -12.46
C ASP A 716 -11.63 18.90 -11.01
N VAL A 717 -10.37 19.30 -10.74
CA VAL A 717 -9.62 19.15 -9.46
C VAL A 717 -9.09 20.49 -8.99
#